data_AF-A0A956D0B4-F1
#
_entry.id   AF-A0A956D0B4-F1
#
_cell.length_a   1.000
_cell.length_b   1.000
_cell.length_c   1.000
_cell.angle_alpha   90.00
_cell.angle_beta   90.00
_cell.angle_gamma   90.00
#
_symmetry.space_group_name_H-M   'P 1'
#
loop_
_entity.id
_entity.type
_entity.pdbx_description
1 polymer ?
#
loop_
_entity_poly.entity_id
_entity_poly.type
_entity_poly.pdbx_seq_one_letter_code
_entity_poly.pdbx_strand_id
1 'polypeptide(L)'
;MKKTHWAFLLFAASCGGGSNAPQAESPQAAPAEARTTTGDEVAPPPEVADLAGAAEAPPEPAIPADTVPLASRMAPRHLAIPETRRGHTERFVFDGFHRGWFARTPAGQQALLTPIYGDGKVFVGGGFGSHQVFAYDWRTGEREWTASAPDGGPSAAILEDDKILFNTESCTLFAVDAGTGRQRWSRWLGDPLMSQPAAANGLVFSGHIIDGQSPGGLTAGTTGWGTGDGRRYGFTALNLSNGAPRWSRPVDGDVMNAPILDGDDVFFTTMRGTVYRMDQRSGHVHWHRRLHATSAPWIEGDEVHVTVRLRENGGVREKAIILARDGGGTEHELDAVDAAFVSGPPDPGVQQGWAYEGSRATVVAGRMYQTIGNEVHCRDADTHELLWRRRYTEDPRARPASPPAIAGSQLVFGTRDGVLFGLDIDTGMTAWAYDVGEPIASQPTIGHGWVYASTTRGGVVGLEVSDVSFDGWHMWGGNAQHNGRVMATEPPAEDDERPTEGTLALGGAARDGEVAGFPLRGTRVSANVSGFVARVSVEQTFHNPYERPVEAVYLFPLPDDAAVDAMELRAGNRVVRAQIRRREQARQEYAEARDRGVLASLLEQERPNLFRQSVANIRPGDEIRVTLSYTQALPYEAGSYRFVYPMVAGPRYDGGDGEGGGGASAPRQVVLAPGGQRPDRVEVSIDADFGVDVGEPTSPTHEIGVERDGRRVHVALQEGARPDRDLDVRFPVAGEAPAVSVLGSPPEGEARGHFSLAIHPRLSVADDEVMPREVVFVVDTSSSMNGRPIELARAAMLRALGGLRPTDTFRVLSFSDTTSALSEQALPATEENVARGRRFVSDMQALGATEMVRGLRAALDPEGEDGRMRVVLLMTDGFIGNETEIFREVDQRLGHSRLFAFGVGSAVNRYLLTRLTEIGRGDLQVVTLDESPDDAADAFHERIARPFLTDIAIDWGDLDVADAYPRRVPDLYADRPLVVHARYGHGGEGDVTIRGRIAGRPFEQTVRVSLPSDGDTRPELESVWARTRIRDLMTAMALQPSDALQEEVTQLGLAHHLLTQWTAFLAIDEGYRAEGEAQTVQQPSEMPAGITAPPPEPRPSPVRRARASSATRSTFGSDLVDSFGGGGGGYGRGSGGSSGAVFGAPRQAERLPAAEASPAPDTASTRGLRRRRSTNCYELARRPDGTIDQAMLEDCLRRQRAGGAEKTGGAWRGAPKRGVPGERRLVGDRRWRI
;
A
#
# COMPACT_ATOMS: atom_id res chain seq x y z
N MET A 1 -1.05 52.84 50.95
CA MET A 1 -2.43 53.34 50.71
C MET A 1 -3.01 52.53 49.55
N LYS A 2 -4.16 51.86 49.56
CA LYS A 2 -5.18 51.48 50.57
C LYS A 2 -5.41 49.96 50.34
N LYS A 3 -5.63 49.03 51.29
CA LYS A 3 -5.62 48.92 52.77
C LYS A 3 -5.37 47.40 53.04
N THR A 4 -4.30 46.97 53.73
CA THR A 4 -4.25 46.53 55.15
C THR A 4 -5.29 45.46 55.55
N HIS A 5 -5.00 44.34 56.27
CA HIS A 5 -3.81 43.92 57.04
C HIS A 5 -3.87 42.41 57.44
N TRP A 6 -2.71 41.77 57.61
CA TRP A 6 -2.29 40.80 58.66
C TRP A 6 -3.21 39.68 59.25
N ALA A 7 -2.65 38.45 59.24
CA ALA A 7 -2.43 37.52 60.38
C ALA A 7 -3.45 36.42 60.84
N PHE A 8 -2.88 35.19 60.95
CA PHE A 8 -3.04 34.13 61.98
C PHE A 8 -4.32 33.25 62.15
N LEU A 9 -4.03 31.95 62.44
CA LEU A 9 -4.71 30.95 63.30
C LEU A 9 -6.03 30.23 62.90
N LEU A 10 -5.92 28.88 62.88
CA LEU A 10 -6.78 27.83 63.47
C LEU A 10 -8.33 27.75 63.28
N PHE A 11 -8.76 26.51 62.98
CA PHE A 11 -9.94 25.76 63.49
C PHE A 11 -11.41 26.17 63.18
N ALA A 12 -12.04 25.32 62.35
CA ALA A 12 -13.12 24.37 62.73
C ALA A 12 -14.60 24.79 62.95
N ALA A 13 -15.46 23.76 62.82
CA ALA A 13 -16.85 23.60 63.31
C ALA A 13 -18.01 24.27 62.53
N SER A 14 -19.24 23.71 62.46
CA SER A 14 -19.76 22.34 62.71
C SER A 14 -21.26 22.24 62.31
N CYS A 15 -21.81 21.02 62.41
CA CYS A 15 -23.22 20.55 62.51
C CYS A 15 -23.79 19.90 61.24
N GLY A 16 -24.25 18.64 61.26
CA GLY A 16 -24.26 17.58 62.30
C GLY A 16 -25.00 16.34 61.75
N GLY A 17 -25.06 15.16 62.38
CA GLY A 17 -24.48 14.65 63.64
C GLY A 17 -25.00 13.22 63.93
N GLY A 18 -24.37 12.53 64.89
CA GLY A 18 -24.77 11.19 65.39
C GLY A 18 -24.13 10.01 64.63
N SER A 19 -23.40 9.01 65.16
CA SER A 19 -23.01 8.51 66.51
C SER A 19 -23.32 7.01 66.58
N ASN A 20 -22.31 6.14 66.50
CA ASN A 20 -22.01 5.05 67.47
C ASN A 20 -21.00 4.00 66.93
N ALA A 21 -19.75 4.07 67.43
CA ALA A 21 -19.00 3.05 68.21
C ALA A 21 -19.13 1.52 67.92
N PRO A 22 -18.11 0.67 68.30
CA PRO A 22 -16.68 0.93 68.62
C PRO A 22 -15.64 -0.19 68.21
N GLN A 23 -14.38 -0.05 68.68
CA GLN A 23 -13.28 -1.06 68.83
C GLN A 23 -12.51 -1.51 67.56
N ALA A 24 -11.20 -1.80 67.54
CA ALA A 24 -10.00 -1.56 68.41
C ALA A 24 -8.71 -1.91 67.58
N GLU A 25 -7.42 -1.80 67.98
CA GLU A 25 -6.75 -1.39 69.24
C GLU A 25 -5.40 -0.62 69.00
N SER A 26 -4.22 -1.12 69.42
CA SER A 26 -2.86 -0.48 69.33
C SER A 26 -1.73 -1.53 69.57
N PRO A 27 -0.44 -1.24 69.96
CA PRO A 27 0.54 -0.16 69.68
C PRO A 27 2.03 -0.63 69.41
N GLN A 28 2.95 0.36 69.24
CA GLN A 28 4.33 0.47 69.82
C GLN A 28 5.64 -0.08 69.17
N ALA A 29 6.68 0.76 69.34
CA ALA A 29 8.13 0.52 69.55
C ALA A 29 9.15 0.55 68.35
N ALA A 30 10.34 1.08 68.67
CA ALA A 30 11.61 1.18 67.91
C ALA A 30 12.76 0.67 68.83
N PRO A 31 14.11 0.80 68.58
CA PRO A 31 14.88 1.36 67.46
C PRO A 31 16.17 0.54 67.05
N ALA A 32 17.13 1.19 66.35
CA ALA A 32 18.62 1.04 66.42
C ALA A 32 19.44 0.42 65.24
N GLU A 33 20.40 1.22 64.73
CA GLU A 33 21.87 1.01 64.50
C GLU A 33 22.49 -0.41 64.30
N ALA A 34 23.63 -0.67 63.63
CA ALA A 34 24.53 0.06 62.69
C ALA A 34 25.71 -0.88 62.25
N ARG A 35 26.61 -0.40 61.34
CA ARG A 35 28.07 -0.72 61.14
C ARG A 35 28.59 -1.44 59.88
N THR A 36 29.78 -0.93 59.51
CA THR A 36 30.77 -1.13 58.41
C THR A 36 31.81 -2.26 58.62
N THR A 37 32.56 -2.65 57.55
CA THR A 37 34.04 -3.01 57.39
C THR A 37 34.25 -4.12 56.31
N THR A 38 35.01 -4.02 55.20
CA THR A 38 36.47 -3.83 54.84
C THR A 38 37.40 -5.08 54.85
N GLY A 39 38.10 -5.37 53.72
CA GLY A 39 39.33 -6.22 53.54
C GLY A 39 39.15 -7.75 53.58
N ASP A 40 39.99 -8.64 53.01
CA ASP A 40 41.23 -8.53 52.18
C ASP A 40 41.51 -9.88 51.40
N GLU A 41 42.56 -9.93 50.57
CA GLU A 41 42.94 -10.99 49.60
C GLU A 41 43.59 -12.28 50.17
N VAL A 42 43.55 -13.40 49.41
CA VAL A 42 44.56 -14.50 49.40
C VAL A 42 44.71 -15.08 47.97
N ALA A 43 45.93 -15.50 47.58
CA ALA A 43 46.32 -15.86 46.20
C ALA A 43 46.67 -17.40 46.00
N PRO A 44 47.38 -17.89 44.93
CA PRO A 44 46.95 -19.05 44.09
C PRO A 44 48.01 -20.20 44.05
N PRO A 45 48.25 -21.01 42.98
CA PRO A 45 47.44 -21.69 41.94
C PRO A 45 47.54 -23.27 42.06
N PRO A 46 47.22 -24.13 41.05
CA PRO A 46 48.15 -24.48 39.94
C PRO A 46 47.47 -24.81 38.57
N GLU A 47 48.20 -25.48 37.67
CA GLU A 47 48.15 -25.32 36.19
C GLU A 47 47.29 -26.32 35.35
N VAL A 48 46.76 -25.77 34.25
CA VAL A 48 46.71 -26.25 32.85
C VAL A 48 47.02 -27.73 32.52
N ALA A 49 46.06 -28.45 31.90
CA ALA A 49 46.23 -29.19 30.63
C ALA A 49 44.90 -29.79 30.09
N ASP A 50 44.70 -29.67 28.78
CA ASP A 50 43.86 -30.48 27.86
C ASP A 50 42.39 -30.83 28.18
N LEU A 51 41.48 -30.24 27.41
CA LEU A 51 40.78 -30.97 26.33
C LEU A 51 40.03 -29.98 25.38
N ALA A 52 40.08 -30.26 24.08
CA ALA A 52 39.45 -29.43 23.05
C ALA A 52 37.96 -29.76 22.87
N GLY A 53 37.13 -28.74 22.61
CA GLY A 53 35.75 -28.92 22.12
C GLY A 53 34.67 -28.10 22.82
N ALA A 54 34.53 -26.83 22.44
CA ALA A 54 33.29 -26.04 22.55
C ALA A 54 33.37 -24.98 21.43
N ALA A 55 32.61 -25.09 20.34
CA ALA A 55 31.15 -24.90 20.21
C ALA A 55 30.80 -23.41 20.12
N GLU A 56 29.94 -23.08 19.15
CA GLU A 56 29.55 -21.70 18.82
C GLU A 56 29.02 -20.94 20.04
N ALA A 57 29.27 -19.63 20.08
CA ALA A 57 28.47 -18.75 20.91
C ALA A 57 27.02 -18.86 20.42
N PRO A 58 26.04 -19.14 21.31
CA PRO A 58 24.65 -19.26 20.88
C PRO A 58 24.18 -17.91 20.32
N PRO A 59 23.32 -17.90 19.28
CA PRO A 59 22.67 -16.68 18.84
C PRO A 59 21.90 -16.05 20.02
N GLU A 60 21.84 -14.72 20.06
CA GLU A 60 21.00 -14.04 21.03
C GLU A 60 19.55 -14.55 20.91
N PRO A 61 18.89 -14.88 22.04
CA PRO A 61 17.55 -15.44 21.97
C PRO A 61 16.58 -14.38 21.43
N ALA A 62 16.07 -14.62 20.22
CA ALA A 62 14.87 -13.96 19.73
C ALA A 62 13.79 -14.01 20.82
N ILE A 63 13.14 -12.87 21.07
CA ILE A 63 12.20 -12.70 22.19
C ILE A 63 11.15 -13.83 22.15
N PRO A 64 11.16 -14.79 23.11
CA PRO A 64 10.22 -15.89 23.06
C PRO A 64 8.82 -15.33 23.26
N ALA A 65 7.93 -15.55 22.28
CA ALA A 65 6.61 -14.96 22.24
C ALA A 65 5.60 -15.63 23.20
N ASP A 66 6.02 -15.87 24.44
CA ASP A 66 5.20 -16.49 25.48
C ASP A 66 4.56 -15.45 26.39
N THR A 67 3.27 -15.24 26.11
CA THR A 67 2.29 -14.59 26.99
C THR A 67 2.58 -13.14 27.36
N VAL A 68 2.43 -12.24 26.38
CA VAL A 68 1.78 -10.94 26.68
C VAL A 68 0.40 -11.27 27.28
N PRO A 69 0.11 -10.91 28.55
CA PRO A 69 -1.16 -11.25 29.18
C PRO A 69 -2.36 -10.70 28.39
N LEU A 70 -3.51 -11.38 28.45
CA LEU A 70 -4.75 -10.86 27.85
C LEU A 70 -5.07 -9.42 28.32
N ALA A 71 -4.69 -9.10 29.55
CA ALA A 71 -4.86 -7.79 30.20
C ALA A 71 -3.89 -6.69 29.69
N SER A 72 -2.84 -7.03 28.94
CA SER A 72 -1.87 -6.08 28.38
C SER A 72 -2.20 -5.65 26.95
N ARG A 73 -3.40 -5.97 26.46
CA ARG A 73 -3.88 -5.61 25.12
C ARG A 73 -4.53 -4.24 25.11
N MET A 74 -4.51 -3.59 23.95
CA MET A 74 -5.43 -2.50 23.69
C MET A 74 -6.87 -3.02 23.83
N ALA A 75 -7.66 -2.35 24.67
CA ALA A 75 -9.06 -2.70 24.87
C ALA A 75 -9.84 -2.47 23.55
N PRO A 76 -10.67 -3.43 23.09
CA PRO A 76 -11.51 -3.24 21.92
C PRO A 76 -12.39 -2.00 22.06
N ARG A 77 -12.38 -1.14 21.04
CA ARG A 77 -13.25 0.04 20.98
C ARG A 77 -14.65 -0.42 20.56
N HIS A 78 -15.63 -0.19 21.43
CA HIS A 78 -17.02 -0.52 21.10
C HIS A 78 -17.55 0.38 19.99
N LEU A 79 -17.94 -0.22 18.87
CA LEU A 79 -18.59 0.51 17.78
C LEU A 79 -20.02 0.84 18.20
N ALA A 80 -20.37 2.12 18.19
CA ALA A 80 -21.72 2.60 18.48
C ALA A 80 -22.69 2.35 17.30
N ILE A 81 -22.81 1.08 16.87
CA ILE A 81 -23.63 0.67 15.73
C ILE A 81 -25.12 0.92 16.06
N PRO A 82 -25.85 1.69 15.24
CA PRO A 82 -27.28 1.93 15.46
C PRO A 82 -28.12 0.65 15.40
N GLU A 83 -29.26 0.63 16.11
CA GLU A 83 -30.20 -0.51 16.11
C GLU A 83 -30.73 -0.83 14.70
N THR A 84 -30.02 -1.70 13.98
CA THR A 84 -30.29 -2.01 12.58
C THR A 84 -31.47 -2.98 12.44
N ARG A 85 -32.55 -2.51 11.82
CA ARG A 85 -33.76 -3.29 11.53
C ARG A 85 -33.49 -4.37 10.48
N ARG A 86 -34.21 -5.50 10.56
CA ARG A 86 -34.10 -6.58 9.56
C ARG A 86 -34.41 -6.07 8.16
N GLY A 87 -33.54 -6.39 7.20
CA GLY A 87 -33.65 -5.99 5.80
C GLY A 87 -33.14 -4.58 5.49
N HIS A 88 -32.59 -3.85 6.47
CA HIS A 88 -32.07 -2.50 6.35
C HIS A 88 -30.56 -2.43 6.65
N THR A 89 -29.94 -1.31 6.27
CA THR A 89 -28.55 -0.95 6.56
C THR A 89 -28.54 0.39 7.29
N GLU A 90 -27.81 0.46 8.41
CA GLU A 90 -27.52 1.70 9.13
C GLU A 90 -26.06 2.10 8.86
N ARG A 91 -25.79 3.40 8.80
CA ARG A 91 -24.46 3.98 8.56
C ARG A 91 -24.05 4.77 9.80
N PHE A 92 -22.78 4.69 10.17
CA PHE A 92 -22.22 5.32 11.37
C PHE A 92 -20.82 5.88 11.11
N VAL A 93 -20.35 6.70 12.03
CA VAL A 93 -18.97 7.20 12.06
C VAL A 93 -18.32 6.72 13.34
N PHE A 94 -17.09 6.22 13.25
CA PHE A 94 -16.27 5.80 14.38
C PHE A 94 -14.89 6.49 14.32
N ASP A 95 -14.16 6.47 15.43
CA ASP A 95 -12.85 7.15 15.60
C ASP A 95 -12.83 8.63 15.12
N GLY A 96 -13.98 9.30 15.16
CA GLY A 96 -14.16 10.72 14.81
C GLY A 96 -14.44 11.01 13.33
N PHE A 97 -13.94 10.20 12.40
CA PHE A 97 -14.05 10.45 10.96
C PHE A 97 -14.14 9.21 10.05
N HIS A 98 -13.90 8.00 10.56
CA HIS A 98 -14.01 6.77 9.77
C HIS A 98 -15.46 6.34 9.57
N ARG A 99 -15.81 5.91 8.35
CA ARG A 99 -17.17 5.47 8.03
C ARG A 99 -17.34 3.98 8.29
N GLY A 100 -18.45 3.62 8.93
CA GLY A 100 -18.90 2.24 9.02
C GLY A 100 -20.32 2.10 8.50
N TRP A 101 -20.66 0.90 8.02
CA TRP A 101 -22.03 0.51 7.76
C TRP A 101 -22.31 -0.88 8.33
N PHE A 102 -23.55 -1.11 8.76
CA PHE A 102 -24.01 -2.40 9.24
C PHE A 102 -25.35 -2.72 8.59
N ALA A 103 -25.38 -3.79 7.81
CA ALA A 103 -26.59 -4.33 7.18
C ALA A 103 -27.11 -5.52 7.99
N ARG A 104 -28.43 -5.63 8.17
CA ARG A 104 -29.05 -6.83 8.73
C ARG A 104 -29.92 -7.51 7.69
N THR A 105 -29.70 -8.81 7.45
CA THR A 105 -30.46 -9.55 6.44
C THR A 105 -31.97 -9.63 6.77
N PRO A 106 -32.85 -9.80 5.77
CA PRO A 106 -34.29 -10.00 6.00
C PRO A 106 -34.61 -11.23 6.86
N ALA A 107 -33.85 -12.31 6.69
CA ALA A 107 -33.99 -13.54 7.49
C ALA A 107 -33.72 -13.30 8.99
N GLY A 108 -32.73 -12.47 9.32
CA GLY A 108 -32.35 -12.13 10.70
C GLY A 108 -31.35 -13.13 11.28
N GLN A 109 -31.55 -13.55 12.53
CA GLN A 109 -30.61 -14.31 13.37
C GLN A 109 -30.20 -15.66 12.72
N GLN A 110 -29.16 -15.62 11.89
CA GLN A 110 -28.68 -16.71 11.08
C GLN A 110 -27.17 -16.57 10.87
N ALA A 111 -26.44 -17.69 10.82
CA ALA A 111 -25.02 -17.66 10.53
C ALA A 111 -24.79 -17.38 9.04
N LEU A 112 -24.28 -16.19 8.75
CA LEU A 112 -23.77 -15.83 7.43
C LEU A 112 -22.36 -16.39 7.27
N LEU A 113 -21.97 -16.61 6.02
CA LEU A 113 -20.65 -17.16 5.63
C LEU A 113 -19.74 -16.01 5.15
N THR A 114 -18.50 -16.33 4.78
CA THR A 114 -17.50 -15.38 4.27
C THR A 114 -18.10 -14.44 3.21
N PRO A 115 -18.03 -13.10 3.42
CA PRO A 115 -18.45 -12.12 2.41
C PRO A 115 -17.43 -12.07 1.27
N ILE A 116 -17.83 -11.61 0.09
CA ILE A 116 -16.95 -11.55 -1.09
C ILE A 116 -17.10 -10.17 -1.69
N TYR A 117 -16.02 -9.40 -1.69
CA TYR A 117 -15.97 -8.10 -2.36
C TYR A 117 -15.77 -8.30 -3.89
N GLY A 118 -15.46 -7.25 -4.64
CA GLY A 118 -15.23 -7.31 -6.08
C GLY A 118 -16.48 -6.89 -6.84
N ASP A 119 -16.30 -6.48 -8.08
CA ASP A 119 -17.37 -5.95 -8.91
C ASP A 119 -18.15 -4.82 -8.17
N GLY A 120 -17.43 -3.91 -7.50
CA GLY A 120 -17.99 -2.82 -6.68
C GLY A 120 -18.96 -3.25 -5.57
N LYS A 121 -19.05 -4.54 -5.23
CA LYS A 121 -20.15 -5.12 -4.46
C LYS A 121 -19.61 -6.04 -3.39
N VAL A 122 -20.41 -6.25 -2.34
CA VAL A 122 -20.17 -7.24 -1.29
C VAL A 122 -21.27 -8.30 -1.38
N PHE A 123 -20.92 -9.44 -1.94
CA PHE A 123 -21.78 -10.60 -2.08
C PHE A 123 -21.76 -11.44 -0.79
N VAL A 124 -22.95 -11.78 -0.28
CA VAL A 124 -23.08 -12.59 0.94
C VAL A 124 -24.13 -13.68 0.74
N GLY A 125 -23.69 -14.93 0.87
CA GLY A 125 -24.58 -16.09 0.94
C GLY A 125 -25.38 -16.09 2.24
N GLY A 126 -26.70 -16.26 2.16
CA GLY A 126 -27.58 -16.24 3.32
C GLY A 126 -27.39 -17.41 4.30
N GLY A 127 -26.60 -18.43 3.95
CA GLY A 127 -26.27 -19.55 4.81
C GLY A 127 -27.43 -20.53 5.05
N PHE A 128 -27.14 -21.59 5.80
CA PHE A 128 -28.03 -22.74 6.03
C PHE A 128 -29.43 -22.34 6.51
N GLY A 129 -30.48 -22.74 5.79
CA GLY A 129 -31.87 -22.34 6.05
C GLY A 129 -32.33 -20.99 5.45
N SER A 130 -31.47 -20.28 4.70
CA SER A 130 -31.86 -19.15 3.85
C SER A 130 -31.98 -19.61 2.40
N HIS A 131 -32.86 -18.98 1.64
CA HIS A 131 -32.94 -19.16 0.19
C HIS A 131 -32.22 -18.04 -0.58
N GLN A 132 -31.55 -17.12 0.10
CA GLN A 132 -31.17 -15.82 -0.47
C GLN A 132 -29.65 -15.63 -0.55
N VAL A 133 -29.20 -15.05 -1.66
CA VAL A 133 -27.88 -14.43 -1.81
C VAL A 133 -28.10 -12.94 -2.00
N PHE A 134 -27.30 -12.12 -1.31
CA PHE A 134 -27.41 -10.67 -1.30
C PHE A 134 -26.19 -10.05 -1.96
N ALA A 135 -26.38 -8.95 -2.69
CA ALA A 135 -25.32 -8.00 -3.03
C ALA A 135 -25.58 -6.69 -2.29
N TYR A 136 -24.54 -6.13 -1.70
CA TYR A 136 -24.54 -4.81 -1.08
C TYR A 136 -23.52 -3.93 -1.80
N ASP A 137 -23.87 -2.68 -2.06
CA ASP A 137 -22.91 -1.65 -2.46
C ASP A 137 -21.79 -1.58 -1.40
N TRP A 138 -20.53 -1.68 -1.87
CA TRP A 138 -19.35 -1.87 -1.01
C TRP A 138 -19.14 -0.73 0.00
N ARG A 139 -19.50 0.48 -0.39
CA ARG A 139 -19.14 1.74 0.27
C ARG A 139 -20.20 2.21 1.26
N THR A 140 -21.46 1.90 0.98
CA THR A 140 -22.63 2.40 1.68
C THR A 140 -23.44 1.28 2.34
N GLY A 141 -23.17 0.02 1.99
CA GLY A 141 -23.90 -1.15 2.47
C GLY A 141 -25.35 -1.23 1.96
N GLU A 142 -25.72 -0.46 0.94
CA GLU A 142 -27.08 -0.50 0.39
C GLU A 142 -27.31 -1.79 -0.41
N ARG A 143 -28.42 -2.48 -0.18
CA ARG A 143 -28.67 -3.76 -0.85
C ARG A 143 -29.18 -3.55 -2.28
N GLU A 144 -28.29 -3.68 -3.25
CA GLU A 144 -28.60 -3.55 -4.68
C GLU A 144 -29.59 -4.60 -5.17
N TRP A 145 -29.27 -5.89 -4.95
CA TRP A 145 -30.13 -6.98 -5.42
C TRP A 145 -30.20 -8.15 -4.41
N THR A 146 -31.16 -9.05 -4.66
CA THR A 146 -31.29 -10.32 -3.91
C THR A 146 -31.69 -11.43 -4.85
N ALA A 147 -30.79 -12.40 -5.04
CA ALA A 147 -31.07 -13.62 -5.77
C ALA A 147 -31.74 -14.63 -4.83
N SER A 148 -32.73 -15.37 -5.31
CA SER A 148 -33.38 -16.44 -4.55
C SER A 148 -33.04 -17.79 -5.19
N ALA A 149 -32.26 -18.60 -4.47
CA ALA A 149 -32.13 -20.02 -4.75
C ALA A 149 -33.47 -20.73 -4.46
N PRO A 150 -33.80 -21.80 -5.20
CA PRO A 150 -35.05 -22.53 -4.99
C PRO A 150 -35.06 -23.43 -3.75
N ASP A 151 -33.90 -23.65 -3.14
CA ASP A 151 -33.71 -24.45 -1.92
C ASP A 151 -32.76 -23.75 -0.94
N GLY A 152 -32.64 -24.27 0.27
CA GLY A 152 -31.89 -23.67 1.37
C GLY A 152 -30.38 -23.65 1.16
N GLY A 153 -29.73 -22.79 1.93
CA GLY A 153 -28.30 -22.78 2.16
C GLY A 153 -27.43 -22.51 0.94
N PRO A 154 -27.46 -21.30 0.35
CA PRO A 154 -26.33 -20.81 -0.42
C PRO A 154 -25.05 -20.88 0.41
N SER A 155 -24.00 -21.51 -0.13
CA SER A 155 -22.65 -21.45 0.42
C SER A 155 -22.09 -20.02 0.41
N ALA A 156 -20.87 -19.83 0.94
CA ALA A 156 -20.02 -18.76 0.45
C ALA A 156 -19.96 -18.84 -1.08
N ALA A 157 -20.04 -17.70 -1.76
CA ALA A 157 -19.95 -17.67 -3.21
C ALA A 157 -18.48 -17.82 -3.65
N ILE A 158 -18.19 -17.60 -4.93
CA ILE A 158 -16.88 -17.21 -5.49
C ILE A 158 -17.19 -16.30 -6.68
N LEU A 159 -16.27 -15.41 -7.10
CA LEU A 159 -16.50 -14.46 -8.19
C LEU A 159 -15.53 -14.71 -9.36
N GLU A 160 -16.05 -15.08 -10.54
CA GLU A 160 -15.23 -15.42 -11.73
C GLU A 160 -15.98 -15.02 -13.03
N ASP A 161 -15.33 -14.25 -13.92
CA ASP A 161 -15.90 -13.70 -15.17
C ASP A 161 -17.30 -13.05 -14.97
N ASP A 162 -17.47 -12.04 -14.13
CA ASP A 162 -18.77 -11.38 -13.86
C ASP A 162 -19.88 -12.34 -13.34
N LYS A 163 -19.51 -13.50 -12.80
CA LYS A 163 -20.44 -14.51 -12.26
C LYS A 163 -20.07 -14.87 -10.84
N ILE A 164 -21.06 -14.80 -9.96
CA ILE A 164 -20.97 -15.48 -8.68
C ILE A 164 -21.39 -16.95 -8.81
N LEU A 165 -20.62 -17.85 -8.21
CA LEU A 165 -20.93 -19.28 -8.14
C LEU A 165 -21.15 -19.69 -6.68
N PHE A 166 -22.21 -20.43 -6.41
CA PHE A 166 -22.50 -20.98 -5.07
C PHE A 166 -23.23 -22.32 -5.19
N ASN A 167 -23.10 -23.17 -4.18
CA ASN A 167 -23.90 -24.39 -4.05
C ASN A 167 -25.14 -24.15 -3.15
N THR A 168 -26.06 -25.11 -3.12
CA THR A 168 -27.22 -25.13 -2.21
C THR A 168 -27.31 -26.45 -1.45
N GLU A 169 -28.12 -26.53 -0.39
CA GLU A 169 -28.46 -27.77 0.33
C GLU A 169 -28.97 -28.90 -0.62
N SER A 170 -29.79 -28.57 -1.64
CA SER A 170 -30.16 -29.51 -2.73
C SER A 170 -29.02 -29.92 -3.68
N CYS A 171 -27.78 -29.55 -3.39
CA CYS A 171 -26.58 -29.98 -4.11
C CYS A 171 -26.58 -29.57 -5.59
N THR A 172 -27.10 -28.36 -5.83
CA THR A 172 -27.11 -27.69 -7.12
C THR A 172 -26.11 -26.56 -7.09
N LEU A 173 -25.18 -26.56 -8.05
CA LEU A 173 -24.26 -25.46 -8.30
C LEU A 173 -24.98 -24.44 -9.20
N PHE A 174 -25.07 -23.20 -8.74
CA PHE A 174 -25.62 -22.08 -9.49
C PHE A 174 -24.51 -21.17 -9.99
N ALA A 175 -24.63 -20.70 -11.22
CA ALA A 175 -23.92 -19.52 -11.72
C ALA A 175 -24.92 -18.39 -11.88
N VAL A 176 -24.68 -17.29 -11.18
CA VAL A 176 -25.54 -16.11 -11.16
C VAL A 176 -24.69 -14.92 -11.61
N ASP A 177 -25.30 -14.04 -12.39
CA ASP A 177 -24.70 -12.79 -12.85
C ASP A 177 -24.38 -11.86 -11.67
N ALA A 178 -23.13 -11.39 -11.55
CA ALA A 178 -22.67 -10.57 -10.43
C ALA A 178 -23.39 -9.21 -10.39
N GLY A 179 -23.50 -8.51 -11.53
CA GLY A 179 -24.18 -7.23 -11.62
C GLY A 179 -25.70 -7.29 -11.40
N THR A 180 -26.40 -8.32 -11.90
CA THR A 180 -27.88 -8.34 -11.89
C THR A 180 -28.54 -9.38 -10.98
N GLY A 181 -27.79 -10.29 -10.35
CA GLY A 181 -28.35 -11.38 -9.56
C GLY A 181 -29.17 -12.41 -10.36
N ARG A 182 -29.06 -12.41 -11.69
CA ARG A 182 -29.83 -13.29 -12.59
C ARG A 182 -29.09 -14.59 -12.85
N GLN A 183 -29.76 -15.73 -12.64
CA GLN A 183 -29.20 -17.05 -12.92
C GLN A 183 -28.80 -17.18 -14.40
N ARG A 184 -27.52 -17.46 -14.65
CA ARG A 184 -26.94 -17.76 -15.97
C ARG A 184 -27.11 -19.26 -16.30
N TRP A 185 -26.78 -20.14 -15.36
CA TRP A 185 -27.04 -21.58 -15.43
C TRP A 185 -27.12 -22.20 -14.03
N SER A 186 -27.63 -23.43 -13.94
CA SER A 186 -27.63 -24.24 -12.71
C SER A 186 -27.42 -25.71 -13.06
N ARG A 187 -26.58 -26.42 -12.29
CA ARG A 187 -26.32 -27.84 -12.48
C ARG A 187 -26.48 -28.61 -11.18
N TRP A 188 -27.36 -29.61 -11.18
CA TRP A 188 -27.44 -30.57 -10.07
C TRP A 188 -26.27 -31.55 -10.15
N LEU A 189 -25.50 -31.67 -9.07
CA LEU A 189 -24.30 -32.51 -9.01
C LEU A 189 -24.51 -33.80 -8.21
N GLY A 190 -25.49 -33.86 -7.32
CA GLY A 190 -25.80 -35.05 -6.51
C GLY A 190 -25.61 -34.81 -5.01
N ASP A 191 -26.42 -35.49 -4.19
CA ASP A 191 -26.57 -35.22 -2.75
C ASP A 191 -25.85 -36.25 -1.85
N PRO A 192 -25.00 -35.84 -0.88
CA PRO A 192 -24.63 -34.45 -0.54
C PRO A 192 -23.52 -33.83 -1.41
N LEU A 193 -23.44 -32.49 -1.36
CA LEU A 193 -22.39 -31.64 -1.92
C LEU A 193 -21.98 -30.63 -0.83
N MET A 194 -20.85 -30.88 -0.17
CA MET A 194 -20.49 -30.12 1.04
C MET A 194 -19.51 -28.97 0.80
N SER A 195 -18.73 -28.98 -0.27
CA SER A 195 -17.68 -27.98 -0.54
C SER A 195 -18.18 -26.80 -1.37
N GLN A 196 -17.73 -25.60 -0.98
CA GLN A 196 -17.73 -24.41 -1.85
C GLN A 196 -16.99 -24.73 -3.17
N PRO A 197 -17.51 -24.30 -4.34
CA PRO A 197 -16.82 -24.50 -5.61
C PRO A 197 -15.53 -23.67 -5.68
N ALA A 198 -14.66 -23.99 -6.64
CA ALA A 198 -13.56 -23.12 -7.07
C ALA A 198 -13.64 -22.94 -8.58
N ALA A 199 -13.15 -21.82 -9.14
CA ALA A 199 -13.15 -21.58 -10.58
C ALA A 199 -11.87 -20.89 -11.03
N ALA A 200 -11.33 -21.33 -12.17
CA ALA A 200 -10.16 -20.81 -12.88
C ALA A 200 -10.33 -21.08 -14.37
N ASN A 201 -9.66 -20.32 -15.25
CA ASN A 201 -9.35 -20.78 -16.61
C ASN A 201 -10.59 -21.18 -17.44
N GLY A 202 -11.75 -20.56 -17.17
CA GLY A 202 -13.04 -20.93 -17.77
C GLY A 202 -13.61 -22.27 -17.31
N LEU A 203 -13.12 -22.82 -16.20
CA LEU A 203 -13.54 -24.06 -15.56
C LEU A 203 -14.05 -23.83 -14.13
N VAL A 204 -14.99 -24.66 -13.68
CA VAL A 204 -15.48 -24.71 -12.29
C VAL A 204 -15.27 -26.11 -11.73
N PHE A 205 -14.62 -26.19 -10.57
CA PHE A 205 -14.22 -27.40 -9.88
C PHE A 205 -15.11 -27.65 -8.67
N SER A 206 -15.60 -28.88 -8.53
CA SER A 206 -16.52 -29.26 -7.46
C SER A 206 -16.43 -30.74 -7.12
N GLY A 207 -16.60 -31.06 -5.83
CA GLY A 207 -17.03 -32.40 -5.41
C GLY A 207 -18.40 -32.75 -5.99
N HIS A 208 -18.74 -34.04 -6.04
CA HIS A 208 -20.07 -34.57 -6.38
C HIS A 208 -20.15 -36.08 -6.08
N ILE A 209 -21.32 -36.69 -6.31
CA ILE A 209 -21.51 -38.14 -6.26
C ILE A 209 -21.78 -38.70 -7.67
N ILE A 210 -21.08 -39.77 -8.01
CA ILE A 210 -21.05 -40.36 -9.36
C ILE A 210 -22.33 -41.18 -9.67
N ASP A 211 -22.89 -41.86 -8.67
CA ASP A 211 -24.09 -42.69 -8.82
C ASP A 211 -25.35 -41.92 -8.41
N GLY A 212 -25.91 -41.15 -9.35
CA GLY A 212 -27.02 -40.22 -9.15
C GLY A 212 -28.41 -40.80 -8.82
N GLN A 213 -28.50 -41.84 -7.98
CA GLN A 213 -29.73 -42.19 -7.26
C GLN A 213 -29.48 -42.14 -5.75
N SER A 214 -30.10 -41.15 -5.08
CA SER A 214 -30.22 -41.18 -3.63
C SER A 214 -31.13 -42.35 -3.24
N PRO A 215 -30.66 -43.36 -2.46
CA PRO A 215 -31.52 -44.42 -1.98
C PRO A 215 -32.56 -43.80 -1.05
N GLY A 216 -33.82 -43.79 -1.47
CA GLY A 216 -34.86 -42.99 -0.85
C GLY A 216 -35.02 -43.27 0.65
N GLY A 217 -34.61 -42.31 1.49
CA GLY A 217 -34.70 -42.40 2.94
C GLY A 217 -33.40 -42.12 3.69
N LEU A 218 -32.79 -40.96 3.48
CA LEU A 218 -31.84 -40.42 4.45
C LEU A 218 -32.60 -40.02 5.73
N THR A 219 -32.45 -40.83 6.78
CA THR A 219 -32.83 -40.42 8.14
C THR A 219 -31.83 -39.41 8.68
N ALA A 220 -32.33 -38.30 9.25
CA ALA A 220 -31.50 -37.30 9.91
C ALA A 220 -30.57 -37.96 10.96
N GLY A 221 -29.27 -37.63 10.91
CA GLY A 221 -28.22 -38.30 11.70
C GLY A 221 -27.52 -39.46 10.98
N THR A 222 -27.29 -39.34 9.67
CA THR A 222 -26.49 -40.30 8.87
C THR A 222 -25.34 -39.62 8.10
N THR A 223 -24.95 -38.40 8.49
CA THR A 223 -23.90 -37.57 7.86
C THR A 223 -22.49 -37.85 8.40
N GLY A 224 -22.29 -39.02 9.02
CA GLY A 224 -21.08 -39.38 9.75
C GLY A 224 -19.81 -39.25 8.93
N TRP A 225 -18.86 -38.48 9.46
CA TRP A 225 -17.59 -38.21 8.82
C TRP A 225 -16.75 -39.48 8.70
N GLY A 226 -16.54 -39.91 7.44
CA GLY A 226 -15.63 -41.00 7.10
C GLY A 226 -16.23 -42.41 7.22
N THR A 227 -17.30 -42.70 6.48
CA THR A 227 -17.80 -44.07 6.25
C THR A 227 -17.85 -44.33 4.73
N GLY A 228 -17.68 -45.52 4.16
CA GLY A 228 -18.21 -46.81 4.61
C GLY A 228 -19.60 -47.08 4.00
N ASP A 229 -20.20 -46.06 3.39
CA ASP A 229 -21.58 -45.97 2.89
C ASP A 229 -21.83 -46.66 1.53
N GLY A 230 -20.77 -47.06 0.83
CA GLY A 230 -20.85 -47.66 -0.51
C GLY A 230 -21.10 -46.65 -1.65
N ARG A 231 -21.10 -45.34 -1.37
CA ARG A 231 -21.29 -44.31 -2.42
C ARG A 231 -19.97 -44.06 -3.16
N ARG A 232 -20.07 -43.74 -4.46
CA ARG A 232 -18.93 -43.34 -5.28
C ARG A 232 -18.88 -41.82 -5.36
N TYR A 233 -17.84 -41.24 -4.76
CA TYR A 233 -17.57 -39.81 -4.79
C TYR A 233 -16.74 -39.45 -6.02
N GLY A 234 -16.95 -38.25 -6.55
CA GLY A 234 -16.25 -37.74 -7.71
C GLY A 234 -15.83 -36.29 -7.53
N PHE A 235 -14.78 -35.90 -8.22
CA PHE A 235 -14.37 -34.52 -8.43
C PHE A 235 -14.52 -34.19 -9.91
N THR A 236 -15.12 -33.06 -10.25
CA THR A 236 -15.42 -32.70 -11.65
C THR A 236 -14.97 -31.28 -11.96
N ALA A 237 -14.44 -31.10 -13.18
CA ALA A 237 -14.37 -29.80 -13.83
C ALA A 237 -15.58 -29.64 -14.77
N LEU A 238 -16.21 -28.48 -14.72
CA LEU A 238 -17.30 -28.02 -15.58
C LEU A 238 -16.82 -26.78 -16.37
N ASN A 239 -17.39 -26.47 -17.53
CA ASN A 239 -17.09 -25.21 -18.22
C ASN A 239 -17.89 -24.07 -17.56
N LEU A 240 -17.22 -22.99 -17.17
CA LEU A 240 -17.80 -21.82 -16.50
C LEU A 240 -18.93 -21.14 -17.30
N SER A 241 -18.85 -21.17 -18.63
CA SER A 241 -19.82 -20.51 -19.52
C SER A 241 -21.21 -21.15 -19.52
N ASN A 242 -21.33 -22.45 -19.21
CA ASN A 242 -22.58 -23.20 -19.37
C ASN A 242 -22.78 -24.40 -18.42
N GLY A 243 -21.85 -24.66 -17.51
CA GLY A 243 -21.88 -25.79 -16.59
C GLY A 243 -21.73 -27.17 -17.24
N ALA A 244 -21.36 -27.29 -18.53
CA ALA A 244 -21.18 -28.59 -19.18
C ALA A 244 -19.93 -29.30 -18.61
N PRO A 245 -19.93 -30.61 -18.34
CA PRO A 245 -18.81 -31.29 -17.71
C PRO A 245 -17.64 -31.43 -18.69
N ARG A 246 -16.43 -31.16 -18.22
CA ARG A 246 -15.17 -31.33 -18.95
C ARG A 246 -14.54 -32.69 -18.66
N TRP A 247 -14.46 -33.03 -17.38
CA TRP A 247 -14.03 -34.35 -16.89
C TRP A 247 -14.62 -34.60 -15.50
N SER A 248 -14.68 -35.87 -15.10
CA SER A 248 -15.00 -36.31 -13.75
C SER A 248 -14.06 -37.45 -13.35
N ARG A 249 -13.60 -37.45 -12.11
CA ARG A 249 -12.61 -38.40 -11.56
C ARG A 249 -13.12 -38.94 -10.22
N PRO A 250 -13.03 -40.25 -9.98
CA PRO A 250 -13.41 -40.82 -8.68
C PRO A 250 -12.42 -40.39 -7.59
N VAL A 251 -12.96 -40.08 -6.42
CA VAL A 251 -12.21 -39.73 -5.20
C VAL A 251 -12.69 -40.57 -4.02
N ASP A 252 -11.89 -40.64 -2.95
CA ASP A 252 -12.13 -41.54 -1.82
C ASP A 252 -13.21 -41.06 -0.82
N GLY A 253 -13.69 -39.82 -0.94
CA GLY A 253 -14.77 -39.24 -0.15
C GLY A 253 -15.20 -37.88 -0.71
N ASP A 254 -16.26 -37.29 -0.16
CA ASP A 254 -16.66 -35.92 -0.53
C ASP A 254 -15.53 -34.91 -0.24
N VAL A 255 -15.53 -33.79 -0.94
CA VAL A 255 -14.53 -32.73 -0.78
C VAL A 255 -14.95 -31.82 0.37
N MET A 256 -14.07 -31.65 1.37
CA MET A 256 -14.38 -31.05 2.66
C MET A 256 -14.44 -29.51 2.61
N ASN A 257 -13.58 -28.89 1.80
CA ASN A 257 -13.39 -27.44 1.73
C ASN A 257 -13.07 -27.02 0.29
N ALA A 258 -13.10 -25.71 0.01
CA ALA A 258 -12.95 -25.21 -1.37
C ALA A 258 -11.64 -25.70 -2.01
N PRO A 259 -11.67 -26.20 -3.25
CA PRO A 259 -10.45 -26.57 -3.97
C PRO A 259 -9.53 -25.37 -4.20
N ILE A 260 -8.24 -25.66 -4.23
CA ILE A 260 -7.15 -24.70 -4.34
C ILE A 260 -6.52 -24.88 -5.71
N LEU A 261 -6.36 -23.78 -6.45
CA LEU A 261 -5.97 -23.79 -7.85
C LEU A 261 -4.64 -23.04 -7.95
N ASP A 262 -3.61 -23.70 -8.48
CA ASP A 262 -2.26 -23.12 -8.58
C ASP A 262 -1.57 -23.63 -9.86
N GLY A 263 -1.17 -22.71 -10.74
CA GLY A 263 -0.70 -23.05 -12.08
C GLY A 263 -1.72 -23.88 -12.88
N ASP A 264 -1.28 -25.03 -13.40
CA ASP A 264 -2.13 -26.03 -14.07
C ASP A 264 -2.71 -27.09 -13.08
N ASP A 265 -2.42 -27.00 -11.78
CA ASP A 265 -2.82 -27.97 -10.73
C ASP A 265 -4.06 -27.54 -9.92
N VAL A 266 -4.79 -28.52 -9.39
CA VAL A 266 -5.85 -28.38 -8.39
C VAL A 266 -5.59 -29.30 -7.19
N PHE A 267 -5.64 -28.71 -5.99
CA PHE A 267 -5.41 -29.34 -4.70
C PHE A 267 -6.68 -29.29 -3.84
N PHE A 268 -6.97 -30.34 -3.08
CA PHE A 268 -8.09 -30.35 -2.13
C PHE A 268 -7.97 -31.48 -1.11
N THR A 269 -8.72 -31.36 -0.01
CA THR A 269 -8.83 -32.38 1.03
C THR A 269 -10.22 -33.03 1.01
N THR A 270 -10.30 -34.36 1.08
CA THR A 270 -11.58 -35.08 1.24
C THR A 270 -11.94 -35.29 2.71
N MET A 271 -13.21 -35.58 2.98
CA MET A 271 -13.76 -35.92 4.31
C MET A 271 -13.09 -37.13 4.98
N ARG A 272 -12.26 -37.90 4.25
CA ARG A 272 -11.41 -38.98 4.80
C ARG A 272 -10.04 -38.51 5.28
N GLY A 273 -9.76 -37.20 5.18
CA GLY A 273 -8.47 -36.58 5.43
C GLY A 273 -7.42 -36.94 4.38
N THR A 274 -7.85 -37.11 3.12
CA THR A 274 -6.96 -37.40 1.98
C THR A 274 -6.77 -36.13 1.16
N VAL A 275 -5.51 -35.68 1.05
CA VAL A 275 -5.09 -34.55 0.21
C VAL A 275 -4.81 -35.07 -1.21
N TYR A 276 -5.24 -34.35 -2.23
CA TYR A 276 -4.99 -34.65 -3.64
C TYR A 276 -4.24 -33.51 -4.33
N ARG A 277 -3.47 -33.85 -5.36
CA ARG A 277 -3.00 -32.96 -6.43
C ARG A 277 -3.43 -33.53 -7.78
N MET A 278 -4.09 -32.74 -8.63
CA MET A 278 -4.52 -33.17 -9.97
C MET A 278 -4.33 -32.07 -11.01
N ASP A 279 -4.10 -32.44 -12.27
CA ASP A 279 -4.11 -31.50 -13.40
C ASP A 279 -5.54 -30.96 -13.66
N GLN A 280 -5.69 -29.64 -13.74
CA GLN A 280 -6.95 -28.92 -13.95
C GLN A 280 -7.66 -29.27 -15.26
N ARG A 281 -6.91 -29.55 -16.34
CA ARG A 281 -7.46 -29.66 -17.70
C ARG A 281 -7.95 -31.07 -18.06
N SER A 282 -7.35 -32.09 -17.46
CA SER A 282 -7.57 -33.52 -17.74
C SER A 282 -8.03 -34.32 -16.51
N GLY A 283 -7.89 -33.77 -15.31
CA GLY A 283 -8.12 -34.48 -14.04
C GLY A 283 -7.12 -35.62 -13.83
N HIS A 284 -5.92 -35.56 -14.39
CA HIS A 284 -4.89 -36.54 -14.08
C HIS A 284 -4.43 -36.37 -12.63
N VAL A 285 -4.54 -37.41 -11.81
CA VAL A 285 -4.11 -37.36 -10.41
C VAL A 285 -2.59 -37.54 -10.38
N HIS A 286 -1.86 -36.48 -10.00
CA HIS A 286 -0.42 -36.53 -9.82
C HIS A 286 -0.05 -37.37 -8.59
N TRP A 287 -0.72 -37.11 -7.46
CA TRP A 287 -0.63 -37.93 -6.25
C TRP A 287 -1.83 -37.70 -5.32
N HIS A 288 -1.99 -38.58 -4.34
CA HIS A 288 -2.90 -38.37 -3.21
C HIS A 288 -2.31 -38.97 -1.92
N ARG A 289 -2.51 -38.29 -0.78
CA ARG A 289 -1.91 -38.62 0.52
C ARG A 289 -2.98 -38.61 1.61
N ARG A 290 -3.16 -39.74 2.31
CA ARG A 290 -4.10 -39.84 3.44
C ARG A 290 -3.40 -39.52 4.76
N LEU A 291 -3.80 -38.42 5.39
CA LEU A 291 -3.08 -37.79 6.51
C LEU A 291 -3.97 -37.42 7.71
N HIS A 292 -5.28 -37.69 7.64
CA HIS A 292 -6.26 -37.15 8.61
C HIS A 292 -6.28 -35.60 8.65
N ALA A 293 -6.04 -35.00 7.48
CA ALA A 293 -6.13 -33.56 7.25
C ALA A 293 -7.53 -33.01 7.58
N THR A 294 -7.55 -31.81 8.19
CA THR A 294 -8.76 -31.07 8.60
C THR A 294 -8.89 -29.70 7.93
N SER A 295 -7.83 -29.15 7.33
CA SER A 295 -7.89 -27.94 6.51
C SER A 295 -7.80 -28.26 5.02
N ALA A 296 -8.19 -27.29 4.17
CA ALA A 296 -7.80 -27.29 2.77
C ALA A 296 -6.29 -26.97 2.68
N PRO A 297 -5.59 -27.50 1.66
CA PRO A 297 -4.15 -27.26 1.50
C PRO A 297 -3.83 -25.77 1.29
N TRP A 298 -2.65 -25.33 1.67
CA TRP A 298 -2.06 -24.06 1.21
C TRP A 298 -0.80 -24.37 0.39
N ILE A 299 -0.58 -23.65 -0.70
CA ILE A 299 0.53 -23.90 -1.63
C ILE A 299 1.47 -22.70 -1.59
N GLU A 300 2.75 -22.94 -1.28
CA GLU A 300 3.81 -21.93 -1.34
C GLU A 300 5.02 -22.57 -2.04
N GLY A 301 5.40 -22.06 -3.21
CA GLY A 301 6.49 -22.64 -4.00
C GLY A 301 6.31 -24.13 -4.29
N ASP A 302 7.23 -24.94 -3.77
CA ASP A 302 7.24 -26.40 -3.87
C ASP A 302 6.69 -27.10 -2.60
N GLU A 303 6.02 -26.37 -1.71
CA GLU A 303 5.43 -26.88 -0.47
C GLU A 303 3.89 -26.89 -0.48
N VAL A 304 3.32 -27.87 0.23
CA VAL A 304 1.87 -28.05 0.42
C VAL A 304 1.58 -28.20 1.91
N HIS A 305 1.14 -27.11 2.53
CA HIS A 305 0.85 -27.03 3.96
C HIS A 305 -0.57 -27.51 4.25
N VAL A 306 -0.72 -28.37 5.26
CA VAL A 306 -2.02 -28.91 5.68
C VAL A 306 -2.05 -29.16 7.19
N THR A 307 -3.18 -28.90 7.83
CA THR A 307 -3.37 -29.17 9.26
C THR A 307 -4.03 -30.52 9.42
N VAL A 308 -3.52 -31.34 10.33
CA VAL A 308 -4.03 -32.68 10.64
C VAL A 308 -4.51 -32.78 12.10
N ARG A 309 -5.44 -33.70 12.34
CA ARG A 309 -5.99 -33.96 13.68
C ARG A 309 -5.32 -35.15 14.36
N LEU A 310 -4.82 -34.92 15.57
CA LEU A 310 -4.27 -35.94 16.45
C LEU A 310 -5.26 -36.27 17.58
N ARG A 311 -5.35 -37.55 17.95
CA ARG A 311 -6.17 -38.05 19.06
C ARG A 311 -5.29 -38.78 20.06
N GLU A 312 -5.11 -38.19 21.24
CA GLU A 312 -4.21 -38.70 22.29
C GLU A 312 -4.93 -38.64 23.65
N ASN A 313 -4.96 -39.77 24.37
CA ASN A 313 -5.33 -39.89 25.79
C ASN A 313 -6.48 -38.98 26.33
N GLY A 314 -7.56 -38.84 25.56
CA GLY A 314 -8.76 -38.10 25.96
C GLY A 314 -8.81 -36.63 25.52
N GLY A 315 -7.77 -36.12 24.86
CA GLY A 315 -7.74 -34.81 24.20
C GLY A 315 -7.73 -34.90 22.67
N VAL A 316 -7.97 -33.76 22.02
CA VAL A 316 -7.76 -33.57 20.58
C VAL A 316 -6.78 -32.42 20.40
N ARG A 317 -5.75 -32.67 19.57
CA ARG A 317 -4.72 -31.70 19.21
C ARG A 317 -4.71 -31.55 17.69
N GLU A 318 -4.29 -30.39 17.18
CA GLU A 318 -4.04 -30.17 15.76
C GLU A 318 -2.54 -29.92 15.54
N LYS A 319 -2.02 -30.36 14.38
CA LYS A 319 -0.62 -30.23 13.99
C LYS A 319 -0.56 -29.78 12.53
N ALA A 320 0.29 -28.82 12.18
CA ALA A 320 0.56 -28.50 10.78
C ALA A 320 1.64 -29.44 10.21
N ILE A 321 1.43 -29.89 8.98
CA ILE A 321 2.34 -30.75 8.21
C ILE A 321 2.58 -30.10 6.85
N ILE A 322 3.83 -30.12 6.42
CA ILE A 322 4.30 -29.58 5.14
C ILE A 322 4.69 -30.76 4.26
N LEU A 323 4.17 -30.77 3.03
CA LEU A 323 4.37 -31.84 2.08
C LEU A 323 5.05 -31.33 0.81
N ALA A 324 5.94 -32.14 0.25
CA ALA A 324 6.54 -31.88 -1.05
C ALA A 324 5.44 -31.79 -2.12
N ARG A 325 5.37 -30.66 -2.83
CA ARG A 325 4.48 -30.47 -3.99
C ARG A 325 4.64 -31.58 -5.01
N ASP A 326 5.87 -32.01 -5.25
CA ASP A 326 6.19 -33.15 -6.09
C ASP A 326 6.23 -34.46 -5.28
N GLY A 327 5.33 -35.39 -5.65
CA GLY A 327 5.20 -36.70 -5.01
C GLY A 327 4.46 -36.72 -3.66
N GLY A 328 4.19 -35.58 -3.03
CA GLY A 328 3.43 -35.51 -1.78
C GLY A 328 4.19 -36.13 -0.61
N GLY A 329 5.53 -36.09 -0.60
CA GLY A 329 6.37 -36.50 0.54
C GLY A 329 6.05 -35.68 1.79
N THR A 330 6.40 -36.14 2.99
CA THR A 330 6.31 -35.28 4.19
C THR A 330 7.70 -34.70 4.42
N GLU A 331 7.80 -33.38 4.44
CA GLU A 331 9.08 -32.66 4.58
C GLU A 331 9.25 -32.16 6.02
N HIS A 332 8.24 -31.44 6.53
CA HIS A 332 8.25 -30.91 7.89
C HIS A 332 6.93 -31.17 8.64
N GLU A 333 6.99 -31.24 9.97
CA GLU A 333 5.82 -31.31 10.84
C GLU A 333 6.01 -30.36 12.04
N LEU A 334 5.15 -29.34 12.16
CA LEU A 334 5.26 -28.26 13.15
C LEU A 334 4.64 -28.63 14.50
N ASP A 335 4.82 -27.84 15.55
CA ASP A 335 4.33 -28.19 16.89
C ASP A 335 2.82 -28.46 16.96
N ALA A 336 2.43 -29.46 17.74
CA ALA A 336 1.02 -29.77 17.99
C ALA A 336 0.43 -28.85 19.07
N VAL A 337 -0.77 -28.32 18.82
CA VAL A 337 -1.49 -27.37 19.68
C VAL A 337 -2.82 -27.99 20.14
N ASP A 338 -3.23 -27.68 21.37
CA ASP A 338 -4.48 -28.19 21.93
C ASP A 338 -5.70 -27.58 21.23
N ALA A 339 -6.64 -28.42 20.79
CA ALA A 339 -7.74 -28.05 19.90
C ALA A 339 -9.06 -28.68 20.37
N ALA A 340 -9.44 -28.46 21.63
CA ALA A 340 -10.59 -29.14 22.22
C ALA A 340 -11.95 -28.71 21.62
N PHE A 341 -12.05 -27.57 20.92
CA PHE A 341 -13.22 -27.25 20.09
C PHE A 341 -13.43 -28.24 18.93
N VAL A 342 -12.39 -28.97 18.53
CA VAL A 342 -12.39 -30.01 17.48
C VAL A 342 -12.72 -31.40 18.07
N SER A 343 -12.98 -31.50 19.38
CA SER A 343 -13.30 -32.76 20.07
C SER A 343 -14.76 -33.21 19.95
N GLY A 344 -15.56 -32.56 19.11
CA GLY A 344 -16.98 -32.91 18.90
C GLY A 344 -17.18 -34.34 18.38
N PRO A 345 -18.41 -34.89 18.49
CA PRO A 345 -18.74 -36.19 17.90
C PRO A 345 -18.46 -36.19 16.39
N PRO A 346 -18.13 -37.33 15.77
CA PRO A 346 -17.71 -37.44 14.36
C PRO A 346 -18.85 -37.23 13.35
N ASP A 347 -19.92 -36.55 13.72
CA ASP A 347 -21.04 -36.18 12.86
C ASP A 347 -21.52 -34.76 13.20
N PRO A 348 -20.68 -33.72 13.02
CA PRO A 348 -21.17 -32.36 12.92
C PRO A 348 -22.07 -32.28 11.69
N GLY A 349 -23.37 -32.01 11.91
CA GLY A 349 -24.32 -31.86 10.81
C GLY A 349 -23.91 -30.75 9.84
N VAL A 350 -24.47 -30.73 8.63
CA VAL A 350 -24.07 -29.85 7.49
C VAL A 350 -23.70 -28.42 7.93
N GLN A 351 -24.54 -27.79 8.74
CA GLN A 351 -24.33 -26.45 9.30
C GLN A 351 -23.02 -26.27 10.10
N GLN A 352 -22.59 -27.28 10.87
CA GLN A 352 -21.33 -27.28 11.61
C GLN A 352 -20.13 -27.61 10.72
N GLY A 353 -20.33 -28.40 9.66
CA GLY A 353 -19.32 -28.65 8.63
C GLY A 353 -19.00 -27.37 7.84
N TRP A 354 -20.02 -26.67 7.34
CA TRP A 354 -19.86 -25.38 6.65
C TRP A 354 -19.32 -24.27 7.54
N ALA A 355 -19.60 -24.31 8.84
CA ALA A 355 -19.01 -23.37 9.79
C ALA A 355 -17.54 -23.69 10.15
N TYR A 356 -16.99 -24.86 9.78
CA TYR A 356 -15.63 -25.27 10.12
C TYR A 356 -14.67 -25.01 8.95
N GLU A 357 -14.10 -23.81 8.95
CA GLU A 357 -13.16 -23.32 7.92
C GLU A 357 -11.69 -23.72 8.21
N GLY A 358 -11.46 -24.43 9.32
CA GLY A 358 -10.16 -25.03 9.69
C GLY A 358 -9.09 -24.07 10.18
N SER A 359 -7.95 -24.65 10.57
CA SER A 359 -6.76 -23.95 11.07
C SER A 359 -5.79 -23.68 9.91
N ARG A 360 -6.21 -22.84 8.95
CA ARG A 360 -5.52 -22.60 7.67
C ARG A 360 -4.32 -21.65 7.84
N ALA A 361 -3.24 -21.94 7.10
CA ALA A 361 -2.08 -21.06 6.99
C ALA A 361 -2.22 -20.11 5.78
N THR A 362 -1.59 -18.95 5.85
CA THR A 362 -1.38 -18.00 4.74
C THR A 362 0.06 -17.51 4.79
N VAL A 363 0.72 -17.36 3.64
CA VAL A 363 2.13 -16.94 3.57
C VAL A 363 2.23 -15.61 2.83
N VAL A 364 2.90 -14.63 3.43
CA VAL A 364 3.15 -13.29 2.87
C VAL A 364 4.54 -12.81 3.31
N ALA A 365 5.31 -12.20 2.41
CA ALA A 365 6.62 -11.59 2.70
C ALA A 365 7.60 -12.48 3.48
N GLY A 366 7.69 -13.77 3.13
CA GLY A 366 8.58 -14.73 3.80
C GLY A 366 8.12 -15.16 5.20
N ARG A 367 6.85 -14.92 5.57
CA ARG A 367 6.28 -15.34 6.86
C ARG A 367 4.95 -16.06 6.70
N MET A 368 4.76 -17.11 7.49
CA MET A 368 3.57 -17.95 7.56
C MET A 368 2.72 -17.58 8.77
N TYR A 369 1.47 -17.18 8.54
CA TYR A 369 0.48 -16.88 9.58
C TYR A 369 -0.55 -18.00 9.64
N GLN A 370 -0.83 -18.51 10.84
CA GLN A 370 -1.80 -19.58 11.05
C GLN A 370 -2.61 -19.36 12.32
N THR A 371 -3.94 -19.40 12.21
CA THR A 371 -4.82 -19.59 13.36
C THR A 371 -4.90 -21.09 13.67
N ILE A 372 -4.38 -21.53 14.83
CA ILE A 372 -4.35 -22.94 15.23
C ILE A 372 -4.56 -23.09 16.74
N GLY A 373 -5.35 -24.08 17.16
CA GLY A 373 -5.76 -24.21 18.56
C GLY A 373 -6.52 -22.95 19.01
N ASN A 374 -6.07 -22.32 20.11
CA ASN A 374 -6.60 -21.03 20.61
C ASN A 374 -5.77 -19.79 20.23
N GLU A 375 -4.88 -19.93 19.25
CA GLU A 375 -3.76 -19.02 19.03
C GLU A 375 -3.61 -18.60 17.57
N VAL A 376 -3.04 -17.41 17.36
CA VAL A 376 -2.49 -16.94 16.09
C VAL A 376 -0.99 -17.11 16.19
N HIS A 377 -0.41 -17.88 15.27
CA HIS A 377 1.03 -18.12 15.15
C HIS A 377 1.56 -17.40 13.90
N CYS A 378 2.73 -16.80 14.01
CA CYS A 378 3.57 -16.35 12.90
C CYS A 378 4.86 -17.15 12.95
N ARG A 379 5.23 -17.73 11.81
CA ARG A 379 6.46 -18.47 11.60
C ARG A 379 7.22 -17.86 10.43
N ASP A 380 8.53 -18.04 10.41
CA ASP A 380 9.31 -17.83 9.19
C ASP A 380 8.83 -18.82 8.12
N ALA A 381 8.72 -18.41 6.86
CA ALA A 381 8.24 -19.30 5.81
C ALA A 381 9.28 -20.36 5.43
N ASP A 382 10.56 -20.00 5.41
CA ASP A 382 11.65 -20.84 4.89
C ASP A 382 12.25 -21.74 5.99
N THR A 383 12.37 -21.25 7.23
CA THR A 383 12.90 -22.04 8.37
C THR A 383 11.81 -22.72 9.19
N HIS A 384 10.57 -22.26 9.04
CA HIS A 384 9.39 -22.63 9.85
C HIS A 384 9.52 -22.34 11.36
N GLU A 385 10.54 -21.59 11.78
CA GLU A 385 10.75 -21.19 13.17
C GLU A 385 9.62 -20.27 13.67
N LEU A 386 9.25 -20.40 14.95
CA LEU A 386 8.18 -19.59 15.55
C LEU A 386 8.67 -18.19 15.89
N LEU A 387 8.38 -17.24 15.00
CA LEU A 387 8.65 -15.81 15.20
C LEU A 387 7.78 -15.23 16.33
N TRP A 388 6.46 -15.47 16.29
CA TRP A 388 5.59 -15.11 17.41
C TRP A 388 4.30 -15.93 17.53
N ARG A 389 3.71 -15.97 18.73
CA ARG A 389 2.35 -16.48 18.98
C ARG A 389 1.53 -15.57 19.90
N ARG A 390 0.20 -15.60 19.74
CA ARG A 390 -0.77 -14.77 20.49
C ARG A 390 -2.07 -15.56 20.75
N ARG A 391 -2.52 -15.63 22.01
CA ARG A 391 -3.75 -16.34 22.43
C ARG A 391 -4.94 -15.40 22.60
N TYR A 392 -6.03 -15.56 21.83
CA TYR A 392 -7.15 -14.60 21.89
C TYR A 392 -8.31 -14.99 22.82
N THR A 393 -8.34 -16.22 23.35
CA THR A 393 -9.30 -16.63 24.38
C THR A 393 -8.69 -17.60 25.39
N GLU A 394 -9.12 -17.50 26.65
CA GLU A 394 -8.74 -18.43 27.73
C GLU A 394 -9.72 -19.61 27.88
N ASP A 395 -10.84 -19.64 27.14
CA ASP A 395 -11.73 -20.82 27.13
C ASP A 395 -11.17 -21.89 26.17
N PRO A 396 -10.68 -23.05 26.66
CA PRO A 396 -10.12 -24.11 25.81
C PRO A 396 -11.17 -24.77 24.89
N ARG A 397 -12.47 -24.47 25.06
CA ARG A 397 -13.57 -24.96 24.22
C ARG A 397 -14.13 -23.91 23.27
N ALA A 398 -13.75 -22.64 23.41
CA ALA A 398 -14.12 -21.60 22.48
C ALA A 398 -13.45 -21.81 21.12
N ARG A 399 -14.05 -21.25 20.06
CA ARG A 399 -13.37 -21.09 18.77
C ARG A 399 -12.80 -19.66 18.76
N PRO A 400 -11.51 -19.45 18.41
CA PRO A 400 -10.73 -18.36 19.00
C PRO A 400 -10.70 -17.13 18.09
N ALA A 401 -10.51 -17.39 16.80
CA ALA A 401 -10.52 -16.45 15.70
C ALA A 401 -11.20 -17.11 14.48
N SER A 402 -11.70 -16.31 13.56
CA SER A 402 -11.86 -16.69 12.15
C SER A 402 -10.49 -17.00 11.53
N PRO A 403 -10.43 -17.64 10.35
CA PRO A 403 -9.22 -17.54 9.52
C PRO A 403 -8.83 -16.07 9.32
N PRO A 404 -7.52 -15.74 9.23
CA PRO A 404 -7.08 -14.37 9.05
C PRO A 404 -7.05 -13.98 7.57
N ALA A 405 -7.35 -12.72 7.26
CA ALA A 405 -7.03 -12.08 5.99
C ALA A 405 -5.80 -11.18 6.18
N ILE A 406 -4.96 -11.01 5.15
CA ILE A 406 -3.82 -10.10 5.18
C ILE A 406 -4.05 -8.95 4.20
N ALA A 407 -3.67 -7.74 4.61
CA ALA A 407 -3.69 -6.53 3.81
C ALA A 407 -2.56 -5.59 4.27
N GLY A 408 -1.70 -5.15 3.34
CA GLY A 408 -0.50 -4.37 3.66
C GLY A 408 0.35 -5.03 4.75
N SER A 409 0.71 -4.25 5.78
CA SER A 409 1.42 -4.69 6.98
C SER A 409 0.53 -5.32 8.07
N GLN A 410 -0.73 -5.68 7.76
CA GLN A 410 -1.72 -6.06 8.77
C GLN A 410 -2.42 -7.41 8.56
N LEU A 411 -2.60 -8.13 9.66
CA LEU A 411 -3.31 -9.40 9.80
C LEU A 411 -4.66 -9.17 10.48
N VAL A 412 -5.75 -9.46 9.77
CA VAL A 412 -7.13 -9.14 10.18
C VAL A 412 -7.95 -10.40 10.45
N PHE A 413 -8.61 -10.49 11.61
CA PHE A 413 -9.52 -11.59 11.94
C PHE A 413 -10.64 -11.17 12.91
N GLY A 414 -11.76 -11.89 12.89
CA GLY A 414 -12.86 -11.72 13.84
C GLY A 414 -12.87 -12.78 14.94
N THR A 415 -13.53 -12.50 16.06
CA THR A 415 -13.70 -13.45 17.18
C THR A 415 -15.16 -13.73 17.51
N ARG A 416 -15.40 -14.84 18.24
CA ARG A 416 -16.73 -15.19 18.74
C ARG A 416 -17.27 -14.26 19.83
N ASP A 417 -16.43 -13.40 20.41
CA ASP A 417 -16.88 -12.35 21.31
C ASP A 417 -17.40 -11.11 20.55
N GLY A 418 -17.24 -11.09 19.21
CA GLY A 418 -17.72 -10.03 18.32
C GLY A 418 -16.69 -8.94 18.03
N VAL A 419 -15.41 -9.20 18.34
CA VAL A 419 -14.31 -8.26 18.10
C VAL A 419 -13.64 -8.57 16.77
N LEU A 420 -13.40 -7.53 15.97
CA LEU A 420 -12.55 -7.55 14.79
C LEU A 420 -11.19 -6.95 15.17
N PHE A 421 -10.11 -7.67 14.93
CA PHE A 421 -8.73 -7.25 15.21
C PHE A 421 -7.97 -7.00 13.91
N GLY A 422 -7.12 -5.97 13.92
CA GLY A 422 -5.98 -5.83 13.02
C GLY A 422 -4.68 -5.89 13.83
N LEU A 423 -3.79 -6.82 13.49
CA LEU A 423 -2.46 -6.94 14.07
C LEU A 423 -1.40 -6.53 13.06
N ASP A 424 -0.31 -5.95 13.54
CA ASP A 424 0.93 -5.82 12.75
C ASP A 424 1.51 -7.22 12.44
N ILE A 425 1.90 -7.46 11.19
CA ILE A 425 2.36 -8.77 10.70
C ILE A 425 3.75 -9.15 11.23
N ASP A 426 4.61 -8.16 11.52
CA ASP A 426 5.98 -8.36 11.98
C ASP A 426 6.03 -8.78 13.46
N THR A 427 5.27 -8.08 14.30
CA THR A 427 5.35 -8.15 15.76
C THR A 427 4.16 -8.84 16.42
N GLY A 428 3.04 -9.02 15.70
CA GLY A 428 1.80 -9.54 16.26
C GLY A 428 1.22 -8.64 17.36
N MET A 429 1.54 -7.34 17.34
CA MET A 429 0.92 -6.34 18.20
C MET A 429 -0.41 -5.88 17.61
N THR A 430 -1.38 -5.54 18.46
CA THR A 430 -2.71 -5.07 18.01
C THR A 430 -2.65 -3.61 17.58
N ALA A 431 -2.69 -3.37 16.26
CA ALA A 431 -2.79 -2.03 15.67
C ALA A 431 -4.17 -1.40 15.91
N TRP A 432 -5.24 -2.19 15.75
CA TRP A 432 -6.61 -1.78 16.06
C TRP A 432 -7.50 -2.96 16.50
N ALA A 433 -8.56 -2.66 17.24
CA ALA A 433 -9.54 -3.63 17.70
C ALA A 433 -10.91 -2.97 17.86
N TYR A 434 -11.91 -3.48 17.16
CA TYR A 434 -13.28 -2.95 17.16
C TYR A 434 -14.28 -4.01 17.59
N ASP A 435 -15.07 -3.72 18.63
CA ASP A 435 -16.19 -4.57 19.06
C ASP A 435 -17.45 -4.22 18.26
N VAL A 436 -17.92 -5.19 17.46
CA VAL A 436 -19.10 -5.14 16.58
C VAL A 436 -20.37 -5.58 17.34
N GLY A 437 -20.25 -6.16 18.53
CA GLY A 437 -21.38 -6.60 19.38
C GLY A 437 -22.09 -7.90 18.93
N GLU A 438 -21.68 -8.51 17.82
CA GLU A 438 -22.18 -9.81 17.35
C GLU A 438 -21.04 -10.76 16.96
N PRO A 439 -21.08 -12.06 17.33
CA PRO A 439 -19.98 -13.00 17.09
C PRO A 439 -19.64 -13.14 15.60
N ILE A 440 -18.36 -13.03 15.27
CA ILE A 440 -17.79 -13.23 13.94
C ILE A 440 -17.12 -14.62 13.92
N ALA A 441 -17.33 -15.41 12.86
CA ALA A 441 -16.89 -16.80 12.81
C ALA A 441 -16.35 -17.29 11.45
N SER A 442 -16.61 -16.53 10.39
CA SER A 442 -16.05 -16.69 9.05
C SER A 442 -14.97 -15.63 8.80
N GLN A 443 -14.09 -15.89 7.83
CA GLN A 443 -12.99 -14.97 7.46
C GLN A 443 -13.51 -13.57 7.07
N PRO A 444 -12.85 -12.48 7.50
CA PRO A 444 -13.08 -11.13 6.97
C PRO A 444 -12.56 -10.98 5.54
N THR A 445 -13.12 -10.03 4.82
CA THR A 445 -12.82 -9.74 3.42
C THR A 445 -12.39 -8.30 3.30
N ILE A 446 -11.38 -8.02 2.49
CA ILE A 446 -10.75 -6.70 2.40
C ILE A 446 -10.76 -6.23 0.93
N GLY A 447 -10.94 -4.93 0.71
CA GLY A 447 -10.80 -4.30 -0.60
C GLY A 447 -11.03 -2.78 -0.54
N HIS A 448 -10.31 -2.02 -1.37
CA HIS A 448 -10.44 -0.57 -1.53
C HIS A 448 -10.44 0.24 -0.19
N GLY A 449 -9.67 -0.19 0.81
CA GLY A 449 -9.59 0.46 2.13
C GLY A 449 -10.72 0.10 3.10
N TRP A 450 -11.48 -0.98 2.84
CA TRP A 450 -12.57 -1.44 3.70
C TRP A 450 -12.35 -2.87 4.18
N VAL A 451 -12.74 -3.12 5.43
CA VAL A 451 -12.83 -4.46 6.00
C VAL A 451 -14.30 -4.85 6.17
N TYR A 452 -14.67 -5.96 5.54
CA TYR A 452 -16.00 -6.57 5.59
C TYR A 452 -16.00 -7.83 6.46
N ALA A 453 -16.96 -7.94 7.36
CA ALA A 453 -17.14 -9.16 8.16
C ALA A 453 -18.61 -9.54 8.27
N SER A 454 -18.89 -10.84 8.31
CA SER A 454 -20.23 -11.39 8.48
C SER A 454 -20.42 -11.96 9.89
N THR A 455 -21.58 -11.71 10.49
CA THR A 455 -21.89 -12.13 11.85
C THR A 455 -22.70 -13.41 11.85
N THR A 456 -22.56 -14.18 12.93
CA THR A 456 -23.37 -15.38 13.21
C THR A 456 -24.87 -15.08 13.47
N ARG A 457 -25.26 -13.81 13.46
CA ARG A 457 -26.60 -13.29 13.82
C ARG A 457 -27.27 -12.52 12.67
N GLY A 458 -26.80 -12.71 11.44
CA GLY A 458 -27.40 -12.13 10.24
C GLY A 458 -26.98 -10.70 9.93
N GLY A 459 -25.89 -10.23 10.52
CA GLY A 459 -25.28 -8.93 10.26
C GLY A 459 -24.15 -9.02 9.24
N VAL A 460 -23.98 -7.96 8.45
CA VAL A 460 -22.81 -7.73 7.61
C VAL A 460 -22.30 -6.34 7.98
N VAL A 461 -21.05 -6.23 8.39
CA VAL A 461 -20.41 -4.96 8.71
C VAL A 461 -19.36 -4.63 7.66
N GLY A 462 -19.30 -3.36 7.25
CA GLY A 462 -18.19 -2.78 6.51
C GLY A 462 -17.59 -1.63 7.31
N LEU A 463 -16.28 -1.65 7.52
CA LEU A 463 -15.52 -0.61 8.24
C LEU A 463 -14.45 -0.03 7.32
N GLU A 464 -14.47 1.28 7.13
CA GLU A 464 -13.42 2.04 6.46
C GLU A 464 -12.19 2.14 7.36
N VAL A 465 -11.06 1.58 6.93
CA VAL A 465 -9.77 1.75 7.60
C VAL A 465 -8.97 2.85 6.90
N SER A 466 -8.07 3.53 7.63
CA SER A 466 -7.29 4.67 7.11
C SER A 466 -6.40 4.33 5.91
N ASP A 467 -6.02 3.07 5.82
CA ASP A 467 -5.00 2.57 4.91
C ASP A 467 -5.63 2.12 3.60
N VAL A 468 -5.43 2.89 2.54
CA VAL A 468 -5.89 2.54 1.19
C VAL A 468 -5.02 1.46 0.52
N SER A 469 -3.91 1.04 1.16
CA SER A 469 -3.19 -0.18 0.79
C SER A 469 -3.86 -1.45 1.31
N PHE A 470 -4.98 -1.33 2.04
CA PHE A 470 -5.98 -2.40 2.19
C PHE A 470 -6.76 -2.60 0.88
N ASP A 471 -6.00 -2.88 -0.18
CA ASP A 471 -6.50 -3.23 -1.49
C ASP A 471 -5.64 -4.38 -2.05
N GLY A 472 -6.29 -5.38 -2.66
CA GLY A 472 -5.70 -6.70 -2.87
C GLY A 472 -6.16 -7.74 -1.84
N TRP A 473 -6.10 -9.02 -2.25
CA TRP A 473 -6.83 -10.12 -1.60
C TRP A 473 -5.91 -11.27 -1.19
N HIS A 474 -5.74 -11.45 0.12
CA HIS A 474 -5.11 -12.63 0.70
C HIS A 474 -6.10 -13.36 1.61
N MET A 475 -7.10 -14.01 1.00
CA MET A 475 -8.22 -14.67 1.68
C MET A 475 -8.70 -15.93 0.94
N TRP A 476 -9.48 -16.77 1.61
CA TRP A 476 -10.04 -17.99 1.06
C TRP A 476 -11.20 -17.72 0.10
N GLY A 477 -11.13 -18.26 -1.12
CA GLY A 477 -12.31 -18.42 -1.98
C GLY A 477 -12.82 -17.15 -2.69
N GLY A 478 -11.95 -16.21 -3.07
CA GLY A 478 -12.31 -15.17 -4.06
C GLY A 478 -12.48 -15.78 -5.45
N ASN A 479 -11.36 -16.22 -6.02
CA ASN A 479 -11.29 -17.12 -7.18
C ASN A 479 -9.97 -17.95 -7.16
N ALA A 480 -9.55 -18.51 -8.29
CA ALA A 480 -8.30 -19.26 -8.41
C ALA A 480 -7.04 -18.49 -8.05
N GLN A 481 -6.97 -17.21 -8.42
CA GLN A 481 -5.75 -16.40 -8.31
C GLN A 481 -5.39 -16.05 -6.86
N HIS A 482 -6.31 -16.28 -5.91
CA HIS A 482 -6.17 -15.89 -4.50
C HIS A 482 -6.00 -17.08 -3.53
N ASN A 483 -5.72 -18.27 -4.05
CA ASN A 483 -5.61 -19.50 -3.24
C ASN A 483 -4.20 -20.15 -3.26
N GLY A 484 -3.28 -19.61 -4.05
CA GLY A 484 -1.84 -19.90 -4.07
C GLY A 484 -1.05 -18.59 -4.17
N ARG A 485 0.28 -18.66 -4.29
CA ARG A 485 1.21 -17.51 -4.24
C ARG A 485 0.78 -16.34 -5.15
N VAL A 486 0.22 -15.29 -4.56
CA VAL A 486 -0.32 -14.14 -5.28
C VAL A 486 0.85 -13.24 -5.74
N MET A 487 1.23 -13.35 -7.02
CA MET A 487 1.75 -12.18 -7.74
C MET A 487 0.65 -11.12 -7.67
N ALA A 488 0.98 -9.92 -7.19
CA ALA A 488 0.01 -8.84 -6.93
C ALA A 488 -1.00 -8.73 -8.08
N THR A 489 -2.23 -9.16 -7.83
CA THR A 489 -3.29 -9.09 -8.83
C THR A 489 -3.88 -7.69 -8.78
N GLU A 490 -3.95 -7.03 -9.93
CA GLU A 490 -4.65 -5.74 -10.05
C GLU A 490 -6.08 -5.87 -9.46
N PRO A 491 -6.57 -4.86 -8.73
CA PRO A 491 -7.91 -4.92 -8.12
C PRO A 491 -8.99 -5.10 -9.20
N PRO A 492 -10.07 -5.85 -8.90
CA PRO A 492 -11.14 -6.10 -9.87
C PRO A 492 -11.82 -4.80 -10.30
N ALA A 493 -11.75 -4.51 -11.60
CA ALA A 493 -12.30 -3.29 -12.16
C ALA A 493 -13.82 -3.36 -12.38
N GLU A 494 -14.60 -2.84 -11.43
CA GLU A 494 -15.93 -2.29 -11.71
C GLU A 494 -16.10 -0.87 -11.17
N ASP A 495 -16.49 0.04 -12.07
CA ASP A 495 -17.72 0.84 -11.98
C ASP A 495 -18.19 1.31 -10.57
N ASP A 496 -17.33 2.00 -9.82
CA ASP A 496 -17.77 3.08 -8.93
C ASP A 496 -17.83 4.38 -9.75
N GLU A 497 -18.96 5.12 -9.72
CA GLU A 497 -19.16 6.37 -10.47
C GLU A 497 -18.38 7.55 -9.87
N ARG A 498 -17.05 7.40 -9.78
CA ARG A 498 -16.08 8.42 -9.40
C ARG A 498 -14.97 8.43 -10.44
N PRO A 499 -14.67 9.57 -11.09
CA PRO A 499 -13.79 9.58 -12.24
C PRO A 499 -12.32 9.36 -11.86
N THR A 500 -11.84 8.14 -12.04
CA THR A 500 -10.40 7.79 -12.06
C THR A 500 -10.03 7.24 -13.44
N GLU A 501 -9.45 8.13 -14.25
CA GLU A 501 -8.58 7.95 -15.42
C GLU A 501 -8.65 6.68 -16.31
N GLY A 502 -8.70 6.91 -17.63
CA GLY A 502 -7.62 6.36 -18.44
C GLY A 502 -7.94 5.70 -19.79
N THR A 503 -9.19 5.34 -20.11
CA THR A 503 -9.49 4.82 -21.47
C THR A 503 -10.56 5.64 -22.21
N LEU A 504 -10.18 6.15 -23.37
CA LEU A 504 -11.08 6.83 -24.31
C LEU A 504 -12.08 5.84 -24.94
N ALA A 505 -13.15 5.55 -24.24
CA ALA A 505 -14.28 4.81 -24.80
C ALA A 505 -15.01 5.69 -25.83
N LEU A 506 -14.73 5.46 -27.12
CA LEU A 506 -15.51 6.04 -28.22
C LEU A 506 -16.92 5.45 -28.24
N GLY A 507 -17.78 6.04 -27.40
CA GLY A 507 -19.22 5.83 -27.36
C GLY A 507 -19.91 6.33 -28.63
N GLY A 508 -19.73 5.62 -29.74
CA GLY A 508 -20.76 5.52 -30.77
C GLY A 508 -21.05 6.73 -31.68
N ALA A 509 -20.26 7.83 -31.69
CA ALA A 509 -20.09 8.71 -32.88
C ALA A 509 -19.16 9.92 -32.64
N ALA A 510 -17.84 9.71 -32.59
CA ALA A 510 -16.89 10.71 -33.08
C ALA A 510 -16.02 10.07 -34.17
N ARG A 511 -15.93 10.75 -35.32
CA ARG A 511 -15.11 10.30 -36.46
C ARG A 511 -13.65 10.71 -36.20
N ASP A 512 -12.73 9.98 -36.83
CA ASP A 512 -11.28 10.22 -36.83
C ASP A 512 -10.90 11.71 -36.70
N GLY A 513 -10.22 12.13 -35.62
CA GLY A 513 -9.87 13.56 -35.46
C GLY A 513 -9.08 14.01 -34.23
N GLU A 514 -9.51 13.70 -33.00
CA GLU A 514 -9.03 14.43 -31.80
C GLU A 514 -8.38 13.56 -30.71
N VAL A 515 -7.20 13.99 -30.28
CA VAL A 515 -6.54 13.54 -29.04
C VAL A 515 -7.13 14.33 -27.88
N ALA A 516 -7.52 13.66 -26.80
CA ALA A 516 -8.14 14.31 -25.63
C ALA A 516 -7.24 15.43 -25.08
N GLY A 517 -7.81 16.63 -24.95
CA GLY A 517 -7.04 17.87 -24.77
C GLY A 517 -6.40 18.06 -23.40
N PHE A 518 -5.19 18.63 -23.40
CA PHE A 518 -4.47 19.06 -22.21
C PHE A 518 -4.94 20.48 -21.83
N PRO A 519 -5.40 20.75 -20.59
CA PRO A 519 -5.81 22.10 -20.20
C PRO A 519 -4.66 23.10 -20.17
N LEU A 520 -3.44 22.69 -19.81
CA LEU A 520 -2.28 23.57 -19.80
C LEU A 520 -1.80 23.83 -21.25
N ARG A 521 -1.61 25.09 -21.60
CA ARG A 521 -1.07 25.57 -22.90
C ARG A 521 0.42 25.90 -22.85
N GLY A 522 0.90 26.33 -21.69
CA GLY A 522 2.31 26.71 -21.51
C GLY A 522 2.60 27.26 -20.13
N THR A 523 3.89 27.24 -19.80
CA THR A 523 4.48 27.76 -18.57
C THR A 523 5.60 28.73 -18.96
N ARG A 524 5.50 29.98 -18.50
CA ARG A 524 6.56 30.98 -18.64
C ARG A 524 7.21 31.23 -17.29
N VAL A 525 8.52 31.16 -17.25
CA VAL A 525 9.35 31.39 -16.07
C VAL A 525 10.25 32.60 -16.32
N SER A 526 10.21 33.56 -15.42
CA SER A 526 11.10 34.73 -15.43
C SER A 526 11.76 34.88 -14.07
N ALA A 527 13.08 34.72 -14.04
CA ALA A 527 13.91 34.83 -12.84
C ALA A 527 14.75 36.11 -12.91
N ASN A 528 14.74 36.90 -11.83
CA ASN A 528 15.63 38.04 -11.63
C ASN A 528 16.58 37.70 -10.47
N VAL A 529 17.88 37.66 -10.73
CA VAL A 529 18.91 37.36 -9.72
C VAL A 529 19.63 38.64 -9.29
N SER A 530 19.66 38.89 -7.99
CA SER A 530 20.40 39.99 -7.36
C SER A 530 21.32 39.43 -6.28
N GLY A 531 22.64 39.45 -6.53
CA GLY A 531 23.60 38.74 -5.71
C GLY A 531 23.36 37.24 -5.82
N PHE A 532 23.22 36.55 -4.69
CA PHE A 532 22.92 35.12 -4.63
C PHE A 532 21.43 34.82 -4.33
N VAL A 533 20.53 35.78 -4.53
CA VAL A 533 19.08 35.58 -4.32
C VAL A 533 18.33 35.77 -5.64
N ALA A 534 17.45 34.85 -5.97
CA ALA A 534 16.63 34.87 -7.18
C ALA A 534 15.15 35.06 -6.84
N ARG A 535 14.53 36.06 -7.46
CA ARG A 535 13.09 36.29 -7.48
C ARG A 535 12.52 35.71 -8.77
N VAL A 536 11.63 34.72 -8.66
CA VAL A 536 11.11 33.96 -9.82
C VAL A 536 9.60 34.12 -9.92
N SER A 537 9.12 34.41 -11.13
CA SER A 537 7.70 34.40 -11.48
C SER A 537 7.41 33.23 -12.43
N VAL A 538 6.33 32.49 -12.17
CA VAL A 538 5.88 31.37 -13.00
C VAL A 538 4.43 31.65 -13.43
N GLU A 539 4.22 31.97 -14.72
CA GLU A 539 2.91 32.14 -15.36
C GLU A 539 2.49 30.83 -16.05
N GLN A 540 1.47 30.16 -15.50
CA GLN A 540 0.84 28.98 -16.09
C GLN A 540 -0.42 29.40 -16.84
N THR A 541 -0.53 29.05 -18.12
CA THR A 541 -1.68 29.37 -18.97
C THR A 541 -2.55 28.15 -19.20
N PHE A 542 -3.79 28.19 -18.69
CA PHE A 542 -4.80 27.16 -18.87
C PHE A 542 -5.84 27.60 -19.90
N HIS A 543 -6.28 26.68 -20.75
CA HIS A 543 -7.31 26.90 -21.77
C HIS A 543 -8.27 25.71 -21.74
N ASN A 544 -9.57 25.96 -21.76
CA ASN A 544 -10.57 24.89 -21.82
C ASN A 544 -10.96 24.58 -23.29
N PRO A 545 -10.53 23.44 -23.88
CA PRO A 545 -10.91 23.04 -25.23
C PRO A 545 -12.30 22.38 -25.33
N TYR A 546 -13.01 22.16 -24.22
CA TYR A 546 -14.26 21.42 -24.17
C TYR A 546 -15.48 22.34 -24.23
N GLU A 547 -16.63 21.79 -24.65
CA GLU A 547 -17.92 22.50 -24.70
C GLU A 547 -18.60 22.70 -23.33
N ARG A 548 -17.98 22.21 -22.23
CA ARG A 548 -18.46 22.35 -20.85
C ARG A 548 -17.39 22.97 -19.94
N PRO A 549 -17.74 23.54 -18.77
CA PRO A 549 -16.75 24.07 -17.86
C PRO A 549 -15.76 23.00 -17.38
N VAL A 550 -14.55 23.41 -17.04
CA VAL A 550 -13.49 22.50 -16.58
C VAL A 550 -12.88 22.99 -15.26
N GLU A 551 -12.61 22.03 -14.37
CA GLU A 551 -11.66 22.19 -13.28
C GLU A 551 -10.33 21.57 -13.71
N ALA A 552 -9.31 22.40 -13.95
CA ALA A 552 -7.97 21.92 -14.29
C ALA A 552 -7.17 21.68 -13.00
N VAL A 553 -6.61 20.48 -12.82
CA VAL A 553 -5.73 20.16 -11.69
C VAL A 553 -4.35 19.82 -12.23
N TYR A 554 -3.32 20.52 -11.77
CA TYR A 554 -1.95 20.35 -12.22
C TYR A 554 -1.00 20.15 -11.03
N LEU A 555 -0.24 19.05 -11.07
CA LEU A 555 0.86 18.76 -10.17
C LEU A 555 2.18 19.13 -10.85
N PHE A 556 2.99 19.96 -10.21
CA PHE A 556 4.30 20.38 -10.73
C PHE A 556 5.30 20.57 -9.60
N PRO A 557 6.60 20.32 -9.86
CA PRO A 557 7.65 20.58 -8.90
C PRO A 557 8.01 22.07 -8.84
N LEU A 558 8.55 22.48 -7.70
CA LEU A 558 9.36 23.70 -7.54
C LEU A 558 10.57 23.34 -6.66
N PRO A 559 11.62 24.19 -6.61
CA PRO A 559 12.72 24.03 -5.67
C PRO A 559 12.21 23.91 -4.22
N ASP A 560 12.78 23.01 -3.41
CA ASP A 560 12.29 22.78 -2.04
C ASP A 560 12.60 23.94 -1.08
N ASP A 561 13.56 24.78 -1.43
CA ASP A 561 13.88 26.02 -0.76
C ASP A 561 13.04 27.23 -1.23
N ALA A 562 12.16 27.06 -2.22
CA ALA A 562 11.33 28.13 -2.75
C ALA A 562 10.37 28.71 -1.69
N ALA A 563 10.56 30.00 -1.40
CA ALA A 563 9.65 30.81 -0.62
C ALA A 563 8.51 31.34 -1.52
N VAL A 564 7.49 30.53 -1.79
CA VAL A 564 6.32 30.93 -2.59
C VAL A 564 5.47 31.90 -1.77
N ASP A 565 5.43 33.18 -2.18
CA ASP A 565 4.89 34.29 -1.38
C ASP A 565 3.79 35.11 -2.06
N ALA A 566 3.47 34.83 -3.33
CA ALA A 566 2.32 35.42 -4.02
C ALA A 566 1.71 34.49 -5.07
N MET A 567 0.40 34.64 -5.29
CA MET A 567 -0.32 34.09 -6.43
C MET A 567 -1.34 35.12 -6.95
N GLU A 568 -1.46 35.22 -8.28
CA GLU A 568 -2.49 35.99 -8.97
C GLU A 568 -3.22 35.11 -9.99
N LEU A 569 -4.53 35.28 -10.07
CA LEU A 569 -5.43 34.63 -11.02
C LEU A 569 -5.94 35.69 -12.01
N ARG A 570 -5.77 35.46 -13.31
CA ARG A 570 -6.20 36.37 -14.36
C ARG A 570 -7.17 35.70 -15.35
N ALA A 571 -8.32 36.34 -15.53
CA ALA A 571 -9.35 35.98 -16.51
C ALA A 571 -9.61 37.17 -17.44
N GLY A 572 -8.99 37.16 -18.62
CA GLY A 572 -9.01 38.29 -19.56
C GLY A 572 -8.45 39.58 -18.93
N ASN A 573 -9.35 40.54 -18.63
CA ASN A 573 -9.02 41.83 -18.01
C ASN A 573 -9.21 41.86 -16.48
N ARG A 574 -9.70 40.77 -15.87
CA ARG A 574 -9.88 40.66 -14.42
C ARG A 574 -8.64 40.02 -13.81
N VAL A 575 -8.11 40.62 -12.74
CA VAL A 575 -6.99 40.08 -11.96
C VAL A 575 -7.44 39.98 -10.51
N VAL A 576 -7.32 38.80 -9.93
CA VAL A 576 -7.61 38.51 -8.53
C VAL A 576 -6.30 38.10 -7.86
N ARG A 577 -5.85 38.92 -6.89
CA ARG A 577 -4.74 38.56 -6.01
C ARG A 577 -5.23 37.51 -5.04
N ALA A 578 -4.52 36.38 -4.95
CA ALA A 578 -4.82 35.34 -4.00
C ALA A 578 -4.57 35.80 -2.57
N GLN A 579 -5.35 35.28 -1.64
CA GLN A 579 -5.15 35.46 -0.20
C GLN A 579 -4.58 34.17 0.36
N ILE A 580 -3.55 34.28 1.20
CA ILE A 580 -3.09 33.12 1.96
C ILE A 580 -4.07 32.83 3.10
N ARG A 581 -4.39 31.55 3.29
CA ARG A 581 -5.31 31.05 4.31
C ARG A 581 -4.73 29.78 4.94
N ARG A 582 -5.28 29.33 6.06
CA ARG A 582 -5.04 27.94 6.51
C ARG A 582 -5.56 26.98 5.43
N ARG A 583 -4.84 25.89 5.16
CA ARG A 583 -5.10 24.97 4.03
C ARG A 583 -6.52 24.39 4.05
N GLU A 584 -7.01 24.00 5.22
CA GLU A 584 -8.38 23.49 5.38
C GLU A 584 -9.46 24.54 5.04
N GLN A 585 -9.28 25.77 5.53
CA GLN A 585 -10.16 26.90 5.20
C GLN A 585 -10.13 27.21 3.69
N ALA A 586 -8.94 27.23 3.09
CA ALA A 586 -8.77 27.47 1.66
C ALA A 586 -9.47 26.41 0.81
N ARG A 587 -9.36 25.13 1.18
CA ARG A 587 -10.05 24.00 0.54
C ARG A 587 -11.57 24.12 0.63
N GLN A 588 -12.10 24.49 1.79
CA GLN A 588 -13.53 24.70 1.97
C GLN A 588 -14.04 25.85 1.08
N GLU A 589 -13.43 27.03 1.18
CA GLU A 589 -13.83 28.20 0.40
C GLU A 589 -13.67 27.97 -1.13
N TYR A 590 -12.64 27.21 -1.55
CA TYR A 590 -12.47 26.77 -2.94
C TYR A 590 -13.59 25.83 -3.39
N ALA A 591 -13.93 24.80 -2.60
CA ALA A 591 -15.02 23.88 -2.92
C ALA A 591 -16.37 24.61 -3.01
N GLU A 592 -16.65 25.52 -2.08
CA GLU A 592 -17.84 26.38 -2.12
C GLU A 592 -17.85 27.32 -3.34
N ALA A 593 -16.70 27.79 -3.82
CA ALA A 593 -16.62 28.57 -5.07
C ALA A 593 -16.83 27.68 -6.31
N ARG A 594 -16.18 26.52 -6.35
CA ARG A 594 -16.32 25.53 -7.43
C ARG A 594 -17.78 25.11 -7.60
N ASP A 595 -18.42 24.67 -6.53
CA ASP A 595 -19.78 24.14 -6.54
C ASP A 595 -20.84 25.23 -6.84
N ARG A 596 -20.50 26.52 -6.62
CA ARG A 596 -21.32 27.69 -7.03
C ARG A 596 -21.08 28.14 -8.49
N GLY A 597 -20.28 27.41 -9.27
CA GLY A 597 -19.93 27.75 -10.65
C GLY A 597 -19.01 28.98 -10.78
N VAL A 598 -18.35 29.41 -9.70
CA VAL A 598 -17.47 30.59 -9.67
C VAL A 598 -16.04 30.19 -10.01
N LEU A 599 -15.34 30.99 -10.82
CA LEU A 599 -13.91 30.75 -11.07
C LEU A 599 -13.11 30.89 -9.78
N ALA A 600 -12.37 29.85 -9.44
CA ALA A 600 -11.49 29.82 -8.29
C ALA A 600 -10.16 29.16 -8.64
N SER A 601 -9.10 29.60 -7.98
CA SER A 601 -7.76 29.03 -8.06
C SER A 601 -7.25 28.74 -6.65
N LEU A 602 -6.79 27.52 -6.42
CA LEU A 602 -6.23 27.04 -5.16
C LEU A 602 -4.85 26.44 -5.43
N LEU A 603 -3.84 26.99 -4.76
CA LEU A 603 -2.46 26.50 -4.80
C LEU A 603 -2.06 25.95 -3.43
N GLU A 604 -1.62 24.70 -3.41
CA GLU A 604 -1.27 23.94 -2.21
C GLU A 604 0.11 23.27 -2.35
N GLN A 605 0.78 23.06 -1.22
CA GLN A 605 1.97 22.22 -1.12
C GLN A 605 1.54 20.80 -0.73
N GLU A 606 1.62 19.84 -1.66
CA GLU A 606 1.31 18.43 -1.41
C GLU A 606 2.50 17.71 -0.78
N ARG A 607 3.70 17.92 -1.32
CA ARG A 607 4.98 17.57 -0.68
C ARG A 607 5.93 18.78 -0.75
N PRO A 608 7.04 18.83 0.02
CA PRO A 608 7.91 20.01 0.10
C PRO A 608 8.44 20.57 -1.23
N ASN A 609 8.58 19.74 -2.26
CA ASN A 609 8.93 20.10 -3.64
C ASN A 609 7.85 19.73 -4.68
N LEU A 610 6.59 19.48 -4.27
CA LEU A 610 5.49 19.14 -5.19
C LEU A 610 4.24 19.93 -4.84
N PHE A 611 3.77 20.72 -5.81
CA PHE A 611 2.71 21.70 -5.65
C PHE A 611 1.51 21.33 -6.50
N ARG A 612 0.30 21.51 -5.95
CA ARG A 612 -0.96 21.30 -6.64
C ARG A 612 -1.61 22.64 -6.93
N GLN A 613 -1.81 22.93 -8.22
CA GLN A 613 -2.62 24.03 -8.70
C GLN A 613 -3.95 23.50 -9.21
N SER A 614 -5.04 23.86 -8.54
CA SER A 614 -6.42 23.56 -8.98
C SER A 614 -7.08 24.85 -9.47
N VAL A 615 -7.72 24.82 -10.64
CA VAL A 615 -8.41 25.97 -11.26
C VAL A 615 -9.81 25.56 -11.69
N ALA A 616 -10.81 25.88 -10.86
CA ALA A 616 -12.21 25.53 -11.06
C ALA A 616 -12.92 26.41 -12.09
N ASN A 617 -13.92 25.84 -12.77
CA ASN A 617 -14.91 26.57 -13.59
C ASN A 617 -14.34 27.41 -14.74
N ILE A 618 -13.25 26.96 -15.38
CA ILE A 618 -12.79 27.54 -16.66
C ILE A 618 -13.91 27.33 -17.69
N ARG A 619 -14.41 28.40 -18.33
CA ARG A 619 -15.53 28.32 -19.28
C ARG A 619 -15.07 27.71 -20.62
N PRO A 620 -15.98 27.13 -21.41
CA PRO A 620 -15.68 26.67 -22.77
C PRO A 620 -14.95 27.73 -23.61
N GLY A 621 -13.75 27.41 -24.10
CA GLY A 621 -12.93 28.29 -24.93
C GLY A 621 -12.20 29.45 -24.21
N ASP A 622 -12.43 29.66 -22.91
CA ASP A 622 -11.74 30.74 -22.17
C ASP A 622 -10.29 30.34 -21.79
N GLU A 623 -9.41 31.35 -21.76
CA GLU A 623 -8.03 31.26 -21.27
C GLU A 623 -7.92 31.91 -19.88
N ILE A 624 -7.33 31.18 -18.94
CA ILE A 624 -7.07 31.58 -17.57
C ILE A 624 -5.57 31.51 -17.31
N ARG A 625 -4.99 32.53 -16.69
CA ARG A 625 -3.58 32.52 -16.29
C ARG A 625 -3.47 32.55 -14.79
N VAL A 626 -2.61 31.70 -14.26
CA VAL A 626 -2.21 31.74 -12.85
C VAL A 626 -0.73 32.09 -12.80
N THR A 627 -0.41 33.18 -12.12
CA THR A 627 0.98 33.63 -11.91
C THR A 627 1.32 33.47 -10.46
N LEU A 628 2.29 32.61 -10.13
CA LEU A 628 2.87 32.54 -8.79
C LEU A 628 4.23 33.23 -8.76
N SER A 629 4.64 33.70 -7.60
CA SER A 629 5.99 34.25 -7.38
C SER A 629 6.63 33.59 -6.17
N TYR A 630 7.92 33.32 -6.28
CA TYR A 630 8.72 32.78 -5.19
C TYR A 630 10.12 33.38 -5.16
N THR A 631 10.77 33.26 -4.01
CA THR A 631 12.17 33.65 -3.81
C THR A 631 12.99 32.45 -3.39
N GLN A 632 14.22 32.32 -3.88
CA GLN A 632 15.17 31.27 -3.47
C GLN A 632 16.59 31.83 -3.33
N ALA A 633 17.43 31.15 -2.54
CA ALA A 633 18.86 31.45 -2.46
C ALA A 633 19.62 30.50 -3.39
N LEU A 634 20.46 31.04 -4.27
CA LEU A 634 21.18 30.23 -5.25
C LEU A 634 22.40 29.58 -4.59
N PRO A 635 22.52 28.24 -4.61
CA PRO A 635 23.70 27.57 -4.09
C PRO A 635 24.93 27.94 -4.91
N TYR A 636 26.07 27.95 -4.22
CA TYR A 636 27.39 28.15 -4.80
C TYR A 636 28.18 26.86 -4.66
N GLU A 637 28.58 26.27 -5.79
CA GLU A 637 29.17 24.94 -5.89
C GLU A 637 30.33 24.99 -6.89
N ALA A 638 31.49 24.43 -6.57
CA ALA A 638 32.65 24.31 -7.47
C ALA A 638 33.02 25.61 -8.25
N GLY A 639 32.94 26.77 -7.60
CA GLY A 639 33.27 28.06 -8.23
C GLY A 639 32.13 28.74 -9.00
N SER A 640 30.92 28.20 -8.98
CA SER A 640 29.77 28.69 -9.75
C SER A 640 28.54 28.90 -8.88
N TYR A 641 27.76 29.95 -9.17
CA TYR A 641 26.36 30.00 -8.72
C TYR A 641 25.50 29.12 -9.62
N ARG A 642 24.50 28.45 -9.05
CA ARG A 642 23.67 27.49 -9.78
C ARG A 642 22.19 27.86 -9.66
N PHE A 643 21.54 28.07 -10.80
CA PHE A 643 20.09 28.23 -10.88
C PHE A 643 19.47 26.93 -11.38
N VAL A 644 18.56 26.36 -10.59
CA VAL A 644 17.83 25.14 -10.96
C VAL A 644 16.34 25.45 -11.04
N TYR A 645 15.72 25.04 -12.14
CA TYR A 645 14.26 25.05 -12.29
C TYR A 645 13.77 23.62 -12.60
N PRO A 646 13.11 22.95 -11.63
CA PRO A 646 12.48 21.66 -11.85
C PRO A 646 11.33 21.76 -12.85
N MET A 647 11.35 20.94 -13.90
CA MET A 647 10.29 20.91 -14.93
C MET A 647 9.42 19.65 -14.87
N VAL A 648 9.93 18.59 -14.23
CA VAL A 648 9.29 17.27 -14.12
C VAL A 648 9.57 16.68 -12.75
N ALA A 649 8.58 16.00 -12.17
CA ALA A 649 8.77 15.16 -11.00
C ALA A 649 8.74 13.70 -11.45
N GLY A 650 9.73 12.90 -11.06
CA GLY A 650 9.68 11.45 -11.30
C GLY A 650 8.70 10.74 -10.36
N PRO A 651 8.18 9.57 -10.76
CA PRO A 651 7.30 8.77 -9.92
C PRO A 651 8.06 8.32 -8.66
N ARG A 652 7.44 8.45 -7.48
CA ARG A 652 8.05 8.00 -6.21
C ARG A 652 7.52 6.62 -5.81
N TYR A 653 8.43 5.78 -5.34
CA TYR A 653 8.11 4.55 -4.61
C TYR A 653 7.71 4.92 -3.18
N ASP A 654 6.41 4.89 -2.93
CA ASP A 654 5.85 4.95 -1.58
C ASP A 654 5.96 3.55 -0.93
N GLY A 655 7.17 3.19 -0.49
CA GLY A 655 7.32 2.17 0.56
C GLY A 655 6.58 2.67 1.82
N GLY A 656 5.79 1.81 2.46
CA GLY A 656 4.78 2.22 3.46
C GLY A 656 5.32 2.94 4.70
N ASP A 657 4.37 3.49 5.49
CA ASP A 657 4.51 3.95 6.88
C ASP A 657 5.18 5.32 7.18
N GLY A 658 5.00 6.28 6.28
CA GLY A 658 5.29 7.70 6.53
C GLY A 658 4.16 8.48 7.23
N GLU A 659 3.99 8.36 8.57
CA GLU A 659 3.20 9.34 9.33
C GLU A 659 3.87 10.73 9.27
N GLY A 660 3.36 11.63 8.42
CA GLY A 660 4.06 12.87 8.05
C GLY A 660 3.23 13.99 7.43
N GLY A 661 2.15 14.42 8.09
CA GLY A 661 1.60 15.79 7.95
C GLY A 661 0.84 16.15 6.65
N GLY A 662 -0.49 16.06 6.70
CA GLY A 662 -1.40 16.75 5.77
C GLY A 662 -2.46 15.82 5.16
N GLY A 663 -3.72 16.02 5.54
CA GLY A 663 -4.83 15.17 5.09
C GLY A 663 -5.23 15.36 3.61
N ALA A 664 -6.11 14.45 3.17
CA ALA A 664 -6.50 14.13 1.79
C ALA A 664 -5.47 13.28 1.05
N SER A 665 -5.94 12.17 0.46
CA SER A 665 -5.18 11.34 -0.47
C SER A 665 -4.52 12.21 -1.54
N ALA A 666 -3.19 12.15 -1.62
CA ALA A 666 -2.44 12.89 -2.62
C ALA A 666 -2.85 12.37 -4.01
N PRO A 667 -3.29 13.24 -4.95
CA PRO A 667 -3.62 12.80 -6.30
C PRO A 667 -2.39 12.14 -6.93
N ARG A 668 -2.55 10.90 -7.41
CA ARG A 668 -1.47 10.20 -8.11
C ARG A 668 -1.09 11.03 -9.34
N GLN A 669 0.20 11.23 -9.54
CA GLN A 669 0.70 12.01 -10.67
C GLN A 669 0.43 11.23 -11.96
N VAL A 670 -0.50 11.72 -12.78
CA VAL A 670 -0.76 11.16 -14.11
C VAL A 670 0.48 11.38 -14.96
N VAL A 671 1.15 10.33 -15.41
CA VAL A 671 2.36 10.45 -16.25
C VAL A 671 2.07 9.95 -17.65
N LEU A 672 2.56 10.67 -18.66
CA LEU A 672 2.44 10.25 -20.06
C LEU A 672 3.16 8.92 -20.29
N ALA A 673 2.54 8.04 -21.09
CA ALA A 673 3.19 6.81 -21.53
C ALA A 673 4.51 7.10 -22.27
N PRO A 674 5.52 6.21 -22.21
CA PRO A 674 6.83 6.42 -22.84
C PRO A 674 6.73 6.86 -24.31
N GLY A 675 7.32 8.01 -24.63
CA GLY A 675 7.29 8.62 -25.97
C GLY A 675 6.07 9.51 -26.26
N GLY A 676 5.09 9.58 -25.34
CA GLY A 676 4.11 10.66 -25.32
C GLY A 676 4.79 12.00 -25.03
N GLN A 677 4.32 13.08 -25.65
CA GLN A 677 4.87 14.42 -25.47
C GLN A 677 3.79 15.36 -24.97
N ARG A 678 4.17 16.21 -24.01
CA ARG A 678 3.34 17.34 -23.58
C ARG A 678 3.24 18.38 -24.72
N PRO A 679 2.03 18.88 -25.07
CA PRO A 679 1.87 19.89 -26.11
C PRO A 679 2.13 21.32 -25.60
N ASP A 680 2.27 21.50 -24.28
CA ASP A 680 2.50 22.80 -23.68
C ASP A 680 3.96 23.25 -23.80
N ARG A 681 4.15 24.56 -24.01
CA ARG A 681 5.47 25.18 -24.18
C ARG A 681 6.03 25.60 -22.84
N VAL A 682 7.32 25.38 -22.61
CA VAL A 682 8.05 25.94 -21.47
C VAL A 682 9.03 27.00 -21.97
N GLU A 683 8.86 28.23 -21.48
CA GLU A 683 9.76 29.35 -21.73
C GLU A 683 10.46 29.70 -20.41
N VAL A 684 11.80 29.74 -20.38
CA VAL A 684 12.55 30.20 -19.21
C VAL A 684 13.47 31.35 -19.60
N SER A 685 13.44 32.41 -18.80
CA SER A 685 14.25 33.61 -18.91
C SER A 685 14.88 33.92 -17.54
N ILE A 686 16.17 34.24 -17.52
CA ILE A 686 16.95 34.53 -16.31
C ILE A 686 17.75 35.81 -16.55
N ASP A 687 17.37 36.89 -15.87
CA ASP A 687 18.13 38.14 -15.81
C ASP A 687 18.98 38.15 -14.54
N ALA A 688 20.29 37.96 -14.68
CA ALA A 688 21.18 37.76 -13.54
C ALA A 688 22.21 38.88 -13.36
N ASP A 689 22.32 39.38 -12.13
CA ASP A 689 23.42 40.22 -11.64
C ASP A 689 23.88 39.73 -10.26
N PHE A 690 25.00 39.00 -10.23
CA PHE A 690 25.56 38.39 -9.01
C PHE A 690 26.34 39.38 -8.12
N GLY A 691 26.47 40.65 -8.50
CA GLY A 691 27.34 41.60 -7.80
C GLY A 691 28.83 41.43 -8.14
N VAL A 692 29.25 40.25 -8.57
CA VAL A 692 30.60 39.89 -9.04
C VAL A 692 30.61 39.64 -10.55
N ASP A 693 31.79 39.69 -11.16
CA ASP A 693 31.96 39.27 -12.55
C ASP A 693 31.79 37.74 -12.65
N VAL A 694 31.02 37.29 -13.65
CA VAL A 694 30.81 35.87 -13.97
C VAL A 694 31.32 35.58 -15.39
N GLY A 695 31.89 34.40 -15.58
CA GLY A 695 32.26 33.84 -16.87
C GLY A 695 31.03 33.44 -17.70
N GLU A 696 31.24 32.66 -18.76
CA GLU A 696 30.12 32.27 -19.62
C GLU A 696 29.19 31.29 -18.91
N PRO A 697 27.87 31.56 -18.82
CA PRO A 697 26.92 30.59 -18.29
C PRO A 697 26.88 29.33 -19.13
N THR A 698 26.68 28.20 -18.48
CA THR A 698 26.56 26.89 -19.13
C THR A 698 25.38 26.12 -18.55
N SER A 699 24.81 25.21 -19.33
CA SER A 699 23.81 24.25 -18.84
C SER A 699 24.21 22.85 -19.30
N PRO A 700 24.29 21.86 -18.39
CA PRO A 700 24.49 20.46 -18.78
C PRO A 700 23.22 19.81 -19.35
N THR A 701 22.03 20.33 -19.03
CA THR A 701 20.76 19.65 -19.36
C THR A 701 20.04 20.22 -20.58
N HIS A 702 20.27 21.49 -20.95
CA HIS A 702 19.54 22.15 -22.03
C HIS A 702 20.42 23.09 -22.86
N GLU A 703 20.07 23.29 -24.12
CA GLU A 703 20.64 24.39 -24.90
C GLU A 703 20.06 25.73 -24.44
N ILE A 704 20.94 26.70 -24.22
CA ILE A 704 20.61 28.05 -23.76
C ILE A 704 21.16 29.12 -24.71
N GLY A 705 20.39 30.18 -24.92
CA GLY A 705 20.90 31.45 -25.46
C GLY A 705 21.43 32.32 -24.32
N VAL A 706 22.56 32.99 -24.54
CA VAL A 706 23.16 33.93 -23.59
C VAL A 706 23.37 35.27 -24.27
N GLU A 707 22.90 36.34 -23.63
CA GLU A 707 23.22 37.73 -23.98
C GLU A 707 23.82 38.42 -22.75
N ARG A 708 24.85 39.26 -22.94
CA ARG A 708 25.54 39.96 -21.85
C ARG A 708 25.56 41.47 -22.07
N ASP A 709 25.13 42.22 -21.06
CA ASP A 709 25.23 43.67 -20.99
C ASP A 709 26.00 44.08 -19.72
N GLY A 710 27.31 44.34 -19.89
CA GLY A 710 28.22 44.59 -18.78
C GLY A 710 28.28 43.40 -17.81
N ARG A 711 27.93 43.63 -16.53
CA ARG A 711 27.85 42.61 -15.49
C ARG A 711 26.54 41.82 -15.51
N ARG A 712 25.50 42.33 -16.18
CA ARG A 712 24.20 41.64 -16.29
C ARG A 712 24.27 40.59 -17.39
N VAL A 713 23.74 39.41 -17.10
CA VAL A 713 23.65 38.31 -18.05
C VAL A 713 22.21 37.88 -18.19
N HIS A 714 21.69 37.89 -19.41
CA HIS A 714 20.40 37.36 -19.78
C HIS A 714 20.59 35.94 -20.33
N VAL A 715 19.90 34.96 -19.76
CA VAL A 715 19.89 33.57 -20.23
C VAL A 715 18.48 33.17 -20.60
N ALA A 716 18.29 32.64 -21.80
CA ALA A 716 17.02 32.15 -22.30
C ALA A 716 17.12 30.67 -22.70
N LEU A 717 16.11 29.88 -22.35
CA LEU A 717 15.97 28.51 -22.83
C LEU A 717 15.65 28.51 -24.34
N GLN A 718 16.29 27.64 -25.12
CA GLN A 718 16.01 27.53 -26.56
C GLN A 718 14.58 27.04 -26.85
N GLU A 719 13.99 27.52 -27.95
CA GLU A 719 12.64 27.11 -28.36
C GLU A 719 12.56 25.60 -28.62
N GLY A 720 11.48 24.96 -28.14
CA GLY A 720 11.23 23.53 -28.36
C GLY A 720 11.91 22.58 -27.36
N ALA A 721 12.58 23.12 -26.33
CA ALA A 721 13.01 22.34 -25.17
C ALA A 721 11.85 21.55 -24.54
N ARG A 722 12.10 20.28 -24.18
CA ARG A 722 11.12 19.39 -23.54
C ARG A 722 11.21 19.53 -22.01
N PRO A 723 10.08 19.59 -21.28
CA PRO A 723 10.07 19.53 -19.83
C PRO A 723 10.24 18.07 -19.33
N ASP A 724 11.32 17.40 -19.77
CA ASP A 724 11.65 16.01 -19.42
C ASP A 724 12.83 15.87 -18.43
N ARG A 725 13.41 16.99 -17.97
CA ARG A 725 14.45 17.03 -16.93
C ARG A 725 14.52 18.42 -16.29
N ASP A 726 15.24 18.54 -15.17
CA ASP A 726 15.53 19.85 -14.57
C ASP A 726 16.35 20.74 -15.50
N LEU A 727 16.02 22.04 -15.57
CA LEU A 727 16.93 23.04 -16.14
C LEU A 727 17.97 23.41 -15.08
N ASP A 728 19.24 23.13 -15.36
CA ASP A 728 20.39 23.47 -14.51
C ASP A 728 21.24 24.52 -15.25
N VAL A 729 21.40 25.72 -14.71
CA VAL A 729 22.23 26.79 -15.29
C VAL A 729 23.32 27.19 -14.30
N ARG A 730 24.57 27.05 -14.73
CA ARG A 730 25.78 27.31 -13.94
C ARG A 730 26.42 28.62 -14.39
N PHE A 731 26.61 29.53 -13.44
CA PHE A 731 27.23 30.84 -13.62
C PHE A 731 28.60 30.83 -12.92
N PRO A 732 29.69 30.47 -13.62
CA PRO A 732 31.03 30.42 -13.03
C PRO A 732 31.48 31.83 -12.63
N VAL A 733 32.00 32.01 -11.42
CA VAL A 733 32.56 33.30 -10.99
C VAL A 733 33.94 33.52 -11.61
N ALA A 734 34.18 34.73 -12.10
CA ALA A 734 35.46 35.10 -12.69
C ALA A 734 36.43 35.62 -11.61
N GLY A 735 37.47 34.86 -11.30
CA GLY A 735 38.50 35.21 -10.32
C GLY A 735 38.30 34.57 -8.94
N GLU A 736 38.89 35.16 -7.90
CA GLU A 736 38.64 34.72 -6.51
C GLU A 736 37.25 35.19 -6.05
N ALA A 737 36.45 34.28 -5.50
CA ALA A 737 35.21 34.65 -4.82
C ALA A 737 35.47 35.58 -3.64
N PRO A 738 34.59 36.58 -3.39
CA PRO A 738 34.71 37.45 -2.23
C PRO A 738 34.63 36.63 -0.94
N ALA A 739 35.55 36.86 0.01
CA ALA A 739 35.58 36.13 1.27
C ALA A 739 34.27 36.26 2.08
N VAL A 740 33.54 37.36 1.89
CA VAL A 740 32.19 37.59 2.41
C VAL A 740 31.34 38.32 1.36
N SER A 741 30.09 37.88 1.21
CA SER A 741 29.03 38.60 0.51
C SER A 741 27.86 38.88 1.45
N VAL A 742 27.34 40.10 1.46
CA VAL A 742 26.20 40.52 2.29
C VAL A 742 25.12 41.11 1.40
N LEU A 743 23.88 40.65 1.59
CA LEU A 743 22.68 41.29 1.07
C LEU A 743 21.81 41.69 2.27
N GLY A 744 21.50 42.98 2.41
CA GLY A 744 20.70 43.50 3.52
C GLY A 744 19.51 44.32 3.02
N SER A 745 18.39 44.22 3.75
CA SER A 745 17.25 45.12 3.71
C SER A 745 17.22 45.92 5.01
N PRO A 746 17.21 47.26 4.97
CA PRO A 746 17.19 48.09 6.18
C PRO A 746 15.94 47.83 7.04
N PRO A 747 15.99 48.12 8.36
CA PRO A 747 14.83 48.09 9.25
C PRO A 747 13.73 49.08 8.82
N GLU A 748 12.46 48.68 8.84
CA GLU A 748 11.32 49.56 8.56
C GLU A 748 10.56 49.92 9.86
N GLY A 749 10.70 51.17 10.32
CA GLY A 749 9.99 51.67 11.50
C GLY A 749 10.43 50.99 12.80
N GLU A 750 9.54 50.21 13.42
CA GLU A 750 9.85 49.37 14.60
C GLU A 750 10.22 47.92 14.21
N ALA A 751 10.14 47.54 12.94
CA ALA A 751 10.47 46.20 12.47
C ALA A 751 11.99 46.04 12.25
N ARG A 752 12.55 44.90 12.68
CA ARG A 752 13.94 44.52 12.40
C ARG A 752 14.18 44.36 10.90
N GLY A 753 15.36 44.77 10.42
CA GLY A 753 15.82 44.51 9.06
C GLY A 753 16.17 43.03 8.86
N HIS A 754 16.36 42.63 7.60
CA HIS A 754 16.69 41.25 7.20
C HIS A 754 18.00 41.23 6.41
N PHE A 755 18.85 40.23 6.63
CA PHE A 755 20.05 40.04 5.82
C PHE A 755 20.36 38.58 5.52
N SER A 756 21.06 38.37 4.41
CA SER A 756 21.69 37.13 4.00
C SER A 756 23.20 37.35 3.92
N LEU A 757 23.96 36.49 4.61
CA LEU A 757 25.42 36.53 4.69
C LEU A 757 25.97 35.22 4.11
N ALA A 758 26.83 35.31 3.10
CA ALA A 758 27.58 34.18 2.56
C ALA A 758 29.06 34.37 2.87
N ILE A 759 29.69 33.39 3.52
CA ILE A 759 31.10 33.46 3.95
C ILE A 759 31.89 32.33 3.31
N HIS A 760 32.94 32.67 2.57
CA HIS A 760 33.87 31.70 1.98
C HIS A 760 35.13 31.61 2.86
N PRO A 761 35.31 30.53 3.66
CA PRO A 761 36.50 30.40 4.49
C PRO A 761 37.70 29.99 3.64
N ARG A 762 38.87 30.53 3.97
CA ARG A 762 40.12 30.19 3.27
C ARG A 762 40.73 28.93 3.90
N LEU A 763 40.18 27.78 3.54
CA LEU A 763 40.63 26.46 4.02
C LEU A 763 41.88 26.01 3.27
N SER A 764 43.06 26.15 3.89
CA SER A 764 44.33 25.58 3.42
C SER A 764 44.89 24.61 4.45
N VAL A 765 45.04 23.34 4.08
CA VAL A 765 45.56 22.26 4.92
C VAL A 765 46.53 21.44 4.06
N ALA A 766 47.63 20.95 4.64
CA ALA A 766 48.54 20.05 3.95
C ALA A 766 47.98 18.61 3.95
N ASP A 767 48.22 17.84 2.89
CA ASP A 767 47.63 16.52 2.68
C ASP A 767 47.95 15.50 3.79
N ASP A 768 49.07 15.69 4.51
CA ASP A 768 49.53 14.87 5.63
C ASP A 768 48.81 15.17 6.96
N GLU A 769 48.07 16.28 7.05
CA GLU A 769 47.23 16.60 8.22
C GLU A 769 45.78 16.10 8.08
N VAL A 770 45.41 15.53 6.93
CA VAL A 770 44.04 15.05 6.67
C VAL A 770 43.80 13.70 7.35
N MET A 771 42.93 13.68 8.37
CA MET A 771 42.63 12.48 9.17
C MET A 771 42.32 11.23 8.33
N PRO A 772 42.74 10.01 8.74
CA PRO A 772 42.34 8.76 8.10
C PRO A 772 40.83 8.55 8.13
N ARG A 773 40.29 7.90 7.09
CA ARG A 773 38.85 7.76 6.86
C ARG A 773 38.41 6.31 6.73
N GLU A 774 37.15 6.08 7.02
CA GLU A 774 36.41 4.87 6.64
C GLU A 774 35.33 5.30 5.64
N VAL A 775 35.33 4.74 4.42
CA VAL A 775 34.37 5.12 3.36
C VAL A 775 33.37 3.98 3.12
N VAL A 776 32.12 4.19 3.50
CA VAL A 776 31.03 3.21 3.32
C VAL A 776 30.19 3.61 2.11
N PHE A 777 30.35 2.91 1.00
CA PHE A 777 29.53 3.12 -0.19
C PHE A 777 28.19 2.38 -0.04
N VAL A 778 27.07 3.07 -0.32
CA VAL A 778 25.69 2.57 -0.20
C VAL A 778 24.97 2.85 -1.51
N VAL A 779 24.80 1.82 -2.32
CA VAL A 779 24.36 1.96 -3.72
C VAL A 779 22.95 1.46 -3.90
N ASP A 780 22.10 2.32 -4.45
CA ASP A 780 20.79 1.95 -4.93
C ASP A 780 20.93 1.08 -6.18
N THR A 781 20.46 -0.16 -6.09
CA THR A 781 20.39 -1.12 -7.19
C THR A 781 18.95 -1.48 -7.52
N SER A 782 17.98 -0.62 -7.21
CA SER A 782 16.57 -0.80 -7.59
C SER A 782 16.34 -0.65 -9.10
N SER A 783 15.15 -1.03 -9.55
CA SER A 783 14.78 -1.02 -10.98
C SER A 783 14.77 0.37 -11.64
N SER A 784 14.59 1.47 -10.90
CA SER A 784 14.62 2.83 -11.43
C SER A 784 16.04 3.30 -11.80
N MET A 785 17.06 2.73 -11.15
CA MET A 785 18.47 2.98 -11.46
C MET A 785 18.93 2.30 -12.77
N ASN A 786 18.09 1.51 -13.43
CA ASN A 786 18.45 0.75 -14.62
C ASN A 786 18.85 1.63 -15.82
N GLY A 787 19.81 1.15 -16.62
CA GLY A 787 20.39 1.89 -17.72
C GLY A 787 21.42 2.94 -17.25
N ARG A 788 21.26 4.18 -17.70
CA ARG A 788 22.25 5.25 -17.50
C ARG A 788 22.55 5.61 -16.02
N PRO A 789 21.59 5.60 -15.08
CA PRO A 789 21.90 5.94 -13.67
C PRO A 789 22.90 4.98 -13.01
N ILE A 790 22.72 3.66 -13.16
CA ILE A 790 23.65 2.68 -12.56
C ILE A 790 25.03 2.67 -13.26
N GLU A 791 25.13 3.10 -14.52
CA GLU A 791 26.43 3.35 -15.17
C GLU A 791 27.19 4.51 -14.50
N LEU A 792 26.51 5.64 -14.28
CA LEU A 792 27.06 6.84 -13.64
C LEU A 792 27.47 6.54 -12.19
N ALA A 793 26.62 5.84 -11.43
CA ALA A 793 26.94 5.41 -10.07
C ALA A 793 28.20 4.55 -10.03
N ARG A 794 28.32 3.52 -10.90
CA ARG A 794 29.52 2.68 -10.99
C ARG A 794 30.77 3.47 -11.35
N ALA A 795 30.70 4.37 -12.32
CA ALA A 795 31.86 5.19 -12.71
C ALA A 795 32.38 6.02 -11.52
N ALA A 796 31.48 6.71 -10.81
CA ALA A 796 31.80 7.46 -9.60
C ALA A 796 32.40 6.59 -8.49
N MET A 797 31.86 5.40 -8.25
CA MET A 797 32.43 4.45 -7.28
C MET A 797 33.81 3.93 -7.67
N LEU A 798 34.01 3.51 -8.93
CA LEU A 798 35.29 2.97 -9.41
C LEU A 798 36.40 4.01 -9.32
N ARG A 799 36.06 5.28 -9.55
CA ARG A 799 36.97 6.41 -9.38
C ARG A 799 37.27 6.69 -7.91
N ALA A 800 36.24 6.78 -7.05
CA ALA A 800 36.39 6.99 -5.62
C ALA A 800 37.22 5.88 -4.94
N LEU A 801 36.97 4.61 -5.27
CA LEU A 801 37.78 3.46 -4.85
C LEU A 801 39.24 3.56 -5.32
N GLY A 802 39.49 4.19 -6.46
CA GLY A 802 40.84 4.44 -6.98
C GLY A 802 41.59 5.59 -6.31
N GLY A 803 40.90 6.46 -5.57
CA GLY A 803 41.48 7.60 -4.85
C GLY A 803 41.57 7.42 -3.33
N LEU A 804 41.24 6.23 -2.80
CA LEU A 804 41.44 5.90 -1.38
C LEU A 804 42.94 5.89 -1.05
N ARG A 805 43.31 6.48 0.10
CA ARG A 805 44.71 6.47 0.55
C ARG A 805 45.03 5.10 1.20
N PRO A 806 46.29 4.65 1.22
CA PRO A 806 46.68 3.41 1.91
C PRO A 806 46.37 3.39 3.41
N THR A 807 46.13 4.56 4.01
CA THR A 807 45.69 4.72 5.40
C THR A 807 44.18 4.59 5.60
N ASP A 808 43.37 4.60 4.54
CA ASP A 808 41.91 4.58 4.63
C ASP A 808 41.35 3.14 4.64
N THR A 809 40.13 2.97 5.17
CA THR A 809 39.34 1.74 5.08
C THR A 809 38.07 2.00 4.25
N PHE A 810 37.45 0.94 3.71
CA PHE A 810 36.22 1.06 2.94
C PHE A 810 35.32 -0.16 3.04
N ARG A 811 34.01 0.04 2.81
CA ARG A 811 32.98 -1.01 2.72
C ARG A 811 32.06 -0.67 1.56
N VAL A 812 31.54 -1.68 0.86
CA VAL A 812 30.61 -1.50 -0.27
C VAL A 812 29.34 -2.29 -0.01
N LEU A 813 28.22 -1.58 -0.04
CA LEU A 813 26.85 -2.06 0.18
C LEU A 813 26.00 -1.72 -1.04
N SER A 814 25.11 -2.62 -1.43
CA SER A 814 24.04 -2.34 -2.40
C SER A 814 22.67 -2.68 -1.80
N PHE A 815 21.65 -1.90 -2.12
CA PHE A 815 20.29 -2.10 -1.64
C PHE A 815 19.25 -2.03 -2.77
N SER A 816 18.24 -2.87 -2.65
CA SER A 816 17.03 -2.92 -3.50
C SER A 816 15.87 -3.34 -2.59
N ASP A 817 15.16 -4.44 -2.88
CA ASP A 817 14.36 -5.19 -1.91
C ASP A 817 15.23 -5.93 -0.87
N THR A 818 16.46 -6.25 -1.25
CA THR A 818 17.48 -6.91 -0.44
C THR A 818 18.69 -6.01 -0.23
N THR A 819 19.52 -6.32 0.78
CA THR A 819 20.80 -5.62 1.01
C THR A 819 21.95 -6.62 0.88
N SER A 820 22.95 -6.27 0.07
CA SER A 820 24.16 -7.07 -0.15
C SER A 820 25.42 -6.27 0.18
N ALA A 821 26.49 -6.97 0.55
CA ALA A 821 27.74 -6.37 1.01
C ALA A 821 28.96 -7.10 0.43
N LEU A 822 30.01 -6.34 0.08
CA LEU A 822 31.33 -6.89 -0.26
C LEU A 822 31.98 -7.63 0.94
N SER A 823 31.69 -7.14 2.15
CA SER A 823 32.21 -7.65 3.42
C SER A 823 31.33 -7.18 4.58
N GLU A 824 31.30 -7.98 5.64
CA GLU A 824 30.62 -7.64 6.91
C GLU A 824 31.31 -6.46 7.62
N GLN A 825 32.64 -6.41 7.58
CA GLN A 825 33.47 -5.36 8.19
C GLN A 825 34.17 -4.50 7.13
N ALA A 826 34.58 -3.29 7.53
CA ALA A 826 35.41 -2.41 6.68
C ALA A 826 36.78 -3.04 6.32
N LEU A 827 37.15 -2.97 5.04
CA LEU A 827 38.42 -3.49 4.52
C LEU A 827 39.48 -2.38 4.44
N PRO A 828 40.76 -2.64 4.76
CA PRO A 828 41.84 -1.70 4.48
C PRO A 828 42.02 -1.52 2.97
N ALA A 829 42.31 -0.29 2.53
CA ALA A 829 42.49 0.08 1.12
C ALA A 829 43.83 -0.41 0.52
N THR A 830 44.09 -1.71 0.61
CA THR A 830 45.19 -2.38 -0.10
C THR A 830 44.84 -2.57 -1.57
N GLU A 831 45.83 -2.66 -2.45
CA GLU A 831 45.61 -2.88 -3.90
C GLU A 831 44.73 -4.11 -4.18
N GLU A 832 44.90 -5.19 -3.38
CA GLU A 832 44.10 -6.41 -3.47
C GLU A 832 42.63 -6.17 -3.10
N ASN A 833 42.36 -5.48 -1.98
CA ASN A 833 40.99 -5.19 -1.56
C ASN A 833 40.31 -4.20 -2.51
N VAL A 834 41.02 -3.16 -2.97
CA VAL A 834 40.50 -2.22 -3.96
C VAL A 834 40.17 -2.95 -5.27
N ALA A 835 40.99 -3.92 -5.70
CA ALA A 835 40.68 -4.76 -6.86
C ALA A 835 39.45 -5.66 -6.64
N ARG A 836 39.23 -6.20 -5.43
CA ARG A 836 38.00 -6.92 -5.05
C ARG A 836 36.77 -5.99 -5.12
N GLY A 837 36.86 -4.80 -4.54
CA GLY A 837 35.79 -3.80 -4.56
C GLY A 837 35.42 -3.38 -5.98
N ARG A 838 36.41 -3.12 -6.84
CA ARG A 838 36.16 -2.79 -8.27
C ARG A 838 35.40 -3.87 -9.02
N ARG A 839 35.66 -5.16 -8.75
CA ARG A 839 34.89 -6.28 -9.35
C ARG A 839 33.46 -6.27 -8.86
N PHE A 840 33.25 -6.23 -7.55
CA PHE A 840 31.91 -6.18 -6.94
C PHE A 840 31.05 -5.04 -7.50
N VAL A 841 31.62 -3.83 -7.63
CA VAL A 841 30.96 -2.68 -8.27
C VAL A 841 30.66 -2.92 -9.76
N SER A 842 31.59 -3.52 -10.49
CA SER A 842 31.41 -3.81 -11.93
C SER A 842 30.28 -4.82 -12.16
N ASP A 843 30.08 -5.78 -11.25
CA ASP A 843 29.15 -6.89 -11.37
C ASP A 843 27.71 -6.57 -10.89
N MET A 844 27.46 -5.40 -10.29
CA MET A 844 26.13 -4.98 -9.82
C MET A 844 25.07 -5.00 -10.95
N GLN A 845 23.79 -5.15 -10.60
CA GLN A 845 22.66 -5.06 -11.55
C GLN A 845 21.48 -4.34 -10.90
N ALA A 846 20.74 -3.57 -11.69
CA ALA A 846 19.62 -2.75 -11.22
C ALA A 846 18.29 -3.52 -11.36
N LEU A 847 17.78 -4.07 -10.25
CA LEU A 847 16.62 -4.95 -10.16
C LEU A 847 15.90 -4.75 -8.81
N GLY A 848 14.59 -5.03 -8.76
CA GLY A 848 13.81 -4.98 -7.52
C GLY A 848 13.28 -3.59 -7.12
N ALA A 849 12.75 -3.52 -5.89
CA ALA A 849 12.21 -2.33 -5.24
C ALA A 849 13.31 -1.51 -4.52
N THR A 850 12.95 -0.52 -3.69
CA THR A 850 13.90 0.48 -3.16
C THR A 850 13.80 0.67 -1.63
N GLU A 851 14.35 -0.27 -0.86
CA GLU A 851 14.32 -0.27 0.62
C GLU A 851 15.51 0.50 1.24
N MET A 852 15.55 1.82 1.04
CA MET A 852 16.66 2.69 1.49
C MET A 852 16.88 2.66 3.01
N VAL A 853 15.84 2.53 3.83
CA VAL A 853 15.97 2.43 5.30
C VAL A 853 16.87 1.25 5.69
N ARG A 854 16.71 0.10 5.03
CA ARG A 854 17.52 -1.11 5.27
C ARG A 854 18.99 -0.88 4.91
N GLY A 855 19.24 -0.24 3.76
CA GLY A 855 20.59 0.13 3.33
C GLY A 855 21.28 1.12 4.26
N LEU A 856 20.55 2.14 4.75
CA LEU A 856 21.08 3.14 5.68
C LEU A 856 21.36 2.58 7.08
N ARG A 857 20.49 1.70 7.62
CA ARG A 857 20.74 0.99 8.89
C ARG A 857 22.06 0.21 8.81
N ALA A 858 22.21 -0.66 7.80
CA ALA A 858 23.42 -1.47 7.58
C ALA A 858 24.72 -0.67 7.36
N ALA A 859 24.62 0.59 6.94
CA ALA A 859 25.75 1.50 6.71
C ALA A 859 26.11 2.36 7.93
N LEU A 860 25.14 2.66 8.80
CA LEU A 860 25.31 3.51 9.99
C LEU A 860 25.56 2.70 11.26
N ASP A 861 25.21 1.41 11.30
CA ASP A 861 25.44 0.55 12.45
C ASP A 861 26.94 0.54 12.86
N PRO A 862 27.26 0.76 14.15
CA PRO A 862 28.61 1.04 14.60
C PRO A 862 29.51 -0.22 14.57
N GLU A 863 30.57 -0.17 13.76
CA GLU A 863 31.76 -1.00 13.97
C GLU A 863 32.71 -0.21 14.90
N GLY A 864 33.55 -0.89 15.69
CA GLY A 864 34.24 -0.29 16.84
C GLY A 864 35.13 0.93 16.55
N GLU A 865 35.21 1.85 17.52
CA GLU A 865 35.97 3.11 17.39
C GLU A 865 37.49 2.86 17.23
N ASP A 866 38.03 3.05 16.01
CA ASP A 866 39.48 3.01 15.74
C ASP A 866 40.13 4.40 15.58
N GLY A 867 39.33 5.48 15.69
CA GLY A 867 39.76 6.87 15.55
C GLY A 867 39.64 7.46 14.13
N ARG A 868 39.16 6.69 13.13
CA ARG A 868 38.80 7.21 11.80
C ARG A 868 37.54 8.06 11.82
N MET A 869 37.43 8.94 10.82
CA MET A 869 36.16 9.54 10.45
C MET A 869 35.42 8.66 9.44
N ARG A 870 34.24 8.16 9.82
CA ARG A 870 33.33 7.43 8.93
C ARG A 870 32.59 8.39 7.99
N VAL A 871 32.64 8.09 6.70
CA VAL A 871 32.00 8.80 5.60
C VAL A 871 31.11 7.80 4.87
N VAL A 872 29.79 7.94 5.03
CA VAL A 872 28.79 7.15 4.31
C VAL A 872 28.44 7.89 3.02
N LEU A 873 28.42 7.18 1.91
CA LEU A 873 28.11 7.70 0.59
C LEU A 873 26.91 6.95 0.00
N LEU A 874 25.75 7.59 0.05
CA LEU A 874 24.52 7.12 -0.58
C LEU A 874 24.48 7.51 -2.06
N MET A 875 24.17 6.57 -2.96
CA MET A 875 24.09 6.81 -4.40
C MET A 875 22.74 6.28 -4.92
N THR A 876 21.86 7.16 -5.41
CA THR A 876 20.44 6.86 -5.68
C THR A 876 19.81 7.93 -6.59
N ASP A 877 18.69 7.64 -7.23
CA ASP A 877 17.83 8.65 -7.87
C ASP A 877 16.88 9.34 -6.87
N GLY A 878 16.69 8.74 -5.69
CA GLY A 878 15.86 9.26 -4.60
C GLY A 878 14.35 9.12 -4.83
N PHE A 879 13.89 8.25 -5.74
CA PHE A 879 12.45 8.01 -5.97
C PHE A 879 11.77 7.25 -4.84
N ILE A 880 11.83 7.80 -3.63
CA ILE A 880 11.25 7.22 -2.41
C ILE A 880 10.36 8.26 -1.75
N GLY A 881 9.25 7.81 -1.17
CA GLY A 881 8.23 8.66 -0.56
C GLY A 881 7.96 8.46 0.93
N ASN A 882 8.77 7.65 1.64
CA ASN A 882 8.77 7.59 3.11
C ASN A 882 9.92 8.45 3.68
N GLU A 883 9.87 9.76 3.42
CA GLU A 883 10.95 10.67 3.77
C GLU A 883 11.13 10.80 5.31
N THR A 884 10.04 10.73 6.08
CA THR A 884 10.04 10.93 7.54
C THR A 884 10.74 9.80 8.32
N GLU A 885 10.53 8.52 7.96
CA GLU A 885 11.25 7.42 8.62
C GLU A 885 12.75 7.52 8.35
N ILE A 886 13.13 7.73 7.08
CA ILE A 886 14.53 7.86 6.65
C ILE A 886 15.26 8.95 7.46
N PHE A 887 14.66 10.13 7.63
CA PHE A 887 15.27 11.21 8.42
C PHE A 887 15.48 10.84 9.88
N ARG A 888 14.51 10.14 10.49
CA ARG A 888 14.57 9.69 11.89
C ARG A 888 15.65 8.62 12.10
N GLU A 889 15.76 7.69 11.17
CA GLU A 889 16.75 6.61 11.21
C GLU A 889 18.19 7.14 11.12
N VAL A 890 18.43 8.14 10.26
CA VAL A 890 19.74 8.81 10.17
C VAL A 890 20.05 9.58 11.45
N ASP A 891 19.16 10.45 11.95
CA ASP A 891 19.40 11.26 13.17
C ASP A 891 19.71 10.38 14.39
N GLN A 892 19.05 9.21 14.52
CA GLN A 892 19.30 8.25 15.59
C GLN A 892 20.65 7.51 15.50
N ARG A 893 21.15 7.23 14.30
CA ARG A 893 22.32 6.34 14.09
C ARG A 893 23.58 7.05 13.60
N LEU A 894 23.50 8.32 13.23
CA LEU A 894 24.62 9.05 12.60
C LEU A 894 25.91 9.02 13.43
N GLY A 895 25.83 9.23 14.74
CA GLY A 895 26.99 9.23 15.64
C GLY A 895 28.09 10.21 15.20
N HIS A 896 29.30 9.71 14.96
CA HIS A 896 30.42 10.48 14.39
C HIS A 896 30.52 10.41 12.85
N SER A 897 29.63 9.65 12.19
CA SER A 897 29.59 9.49 10.73
C SER A 897 29.11 10.76 10.04
N ARG A 898 29.53 10.96 8.79
CA ARG A 898 28.96 11.98 7.88
C ARG A 898 28.32 11.27 6.69
N LEU A 899 27.10 11.65 6.32
CA LEU A 899 26.35 11.03 5.23
C LEU A 899 26.25 11.97 4.03
N PHE A 900 26.98 11.65 2.96
CA PHE A 900 26.93 12.32 1.67
C PHE A 900 25.96 11.61 0.74
N ALA A 901 25.33 12.37 -0.15
CA ALA A 901 24.44 11.82 -1.17
C ALA A 901 24.96 12.17 -2.57
N PHE A 902 24.78 11.21 -3.48
CA PHE A 902 25.09 11.30 -4.90
C PHE A 902 23.80 10.98 -5.66
N GLY A 903 23.04 12.03 -5.94
CA GLY A 903 21.79 11.98 -6.67
C GLY A 903 22.04 11.78 -8.16
N VAL A 904 21.58 10.67 -8.73
CA VAL A 904 21.82 10.33 -10.14
C VAL A 904 20.51 10.31 -10.92
N GLY A 905 20.38 11.14 -11.95
CA GLY A 905 19.19 11.11 -12.81
C GLY A 905 18.81 12.46 -13.42
N SER A 906 17.71 12.44 -14.16
CA SER A 906 17.11 13.61 -14.83
C SER A 906 16.13 14.40 -13.95
N ALA A 907 15.59 13.77 -12.89
CA ALA A 907 14.58 14.34 -12.00
C ALA A 907 14.72 13.85 -10.55
N VAL A 908 15.97 13.84 -10.05
CA VAL A 908 16.33 13.36 -8.71
C VAL A 908 15.47 14.02 -7.62
N ASN A 909 15.08 13.27 -6.58
CA ASN A 909 14.37 13.84 -5.43
C ASN A 909 15.32 14.70 -4.55
N ARG A 910 15.65 15.90 -5.05
CA ARG A 910 16.58 16.85 -4.41
C ARG A 910 16.18 17.18 -2.98
N TYR A 911 14.87 17.28 -2.70
CA TYR A 911 14.36 17.45 -1.33
C TYR A 911 14.87 16.34 -0.42
N LEU A 912 14.53 15.07 -0.69
CA LEU A 912 14.93 13.94 0.16
C LEU A 912 16.45 13.95 0.40
N LEU A 913 17.26 14.06 -0.66
CA LEU A 913 18.71 13.94 -0.53
C LEU A 913 19.38 15.18 0.12
N THR A 914 18.90 16.39 -0.13
CA THR A 914 19.41 17.61 0.54
C THR A 914 19.13 17.52 2.03
N ARG A 915 17.89 17.18 2.39
CA ARG A 915 17.46 17.03 3.77
C ARG A 915 18.20 15.91 4.51
N LEU A 916 18.46 14.80 3.81
CA LEU A 916 19.25 13.67 4.31
C LEU A 916 20.70 14.09 4.63
N THR A 917 21.32 14.88 3.75
CA THR A 917 22.71 15.36 3.91
C THR A 917 22.82 16.47 4.95
N GLU A 918 21.83 17.36 5.05
CA GLU A 918 21.71 18.35 6.13
C GLU A 918 21.65 17.68 7.52
N ILE A 919 20.79 16.67 7.71
CA ILE A 919 20.73 15.87 8.95
C ILE A 919 22.02 15.08 9.14
N GLY A 920 22.52 14.49 8.05
CA GLY A 920 23.72 13.66 8.00
C GLY A 920 25.06 14.39 8.15
N ARG A 921 25.05 15.73 8.26
CA ARG A 921 26.26 16.62 8.22
C ARG A 921 27.17 16.37 7.02
N GLY A 922 26.62 15.89 5.91
CA GLY A 922 27.36 15.68 4.66
C GLY A 922 26.98 16.71 3.61
N ASP A 923 27.10 16.33 2.35
CA ASP A 923 26.76 17.18 1.21
C ASP A 923 26.18 16.37 0.03
N LEU A 924 25.33 17.00 -0.77
CA LEU A 924 24.68 16.42 -1.95
C LEU A 924 25.46 16.81 -3.21
N GLN A 925 25.78 15.84 -4.06
CA GLN A 925 26.05 16.09 -5.48
C GLN A 925 24.88 15.57 -6.29
N VAL A 926 24.35 16.36 -7.23
CA VAL A 926 23.43 15.86 -8.26
C VAL A 926 24.19 15.76 -9.57
N VAL A 927 24.08 14.61 -10.25
CA VAL A 927 24.69 14.32 -11.54
C VAL A 927 23.59 13.98 -12.54
N THR A 928 23.53 14.76 -13.60
CA THR A 928 22.53 14.62 -14.66
C THR A 928 22.99 13.61 -15.72
N LEU A 929 22.06 13.02 -16.47
CA LEU A 929 22.37 11.92 -17.40
C LEU A 929 23.25 12.35 -18.59
N ASP A 930 23.23 13.65 -18.90
CA ASP A 930 23.94 14.30 -19.99
C ASP A 930 25.40 14.65 -19.60
N GLU A 931 25.75 14.59 -18.31
CA GLU A 931 27.11 14.85 -17.83
C GLU A 931 28.06 13.66 -18.05
N SER A 932 29.36 13.98 -18.14
CA SER A 932 30.43 13.00 -18.19
C SER A 932 30.51 12.21 -16.87
N PRO A 933 30.44 10.86 -16.91
CA PRO A 933 30.61 10.04 -15.71
C PRO A 933 31.94 10.31 -15.00
N ASP A 934 33.01 10.54 -15.77
CA ASP A 934 34.36 10.72 -15.25
C ASP A 934 34.55 12.10 -14.62
N ASP A 935 34.03 13.17 -15.25
CA ASP A 935 34.15 14.53 -14.69
C ASP A 935 33.30 14.68 -13.41
N ALA A 936 32.12 14.09 -13.39
CA ALA A 936 31.25 14.05 -12.21
C ALA A 936 31.87 13.23 -11.07
N ALA A 937 32.55 12.13 -11.41
CA ALA A 937 33.31 11.32 -10.46
C ALA A 937 34.54 12.07 -9.91
N ASP A 938 35.25 12.83 -10.73
CA ASP A 938 36.42 13.62 -10.35
C ASP A 938 36.04 14.77 -9.43
N ALA A 939 35.05 15.59 -9.80
CA ALA A 939 34.56 16.68 -8.97
C ALA A 939 34.08 16.16 -7.59
N PHE A 940 33.38 15.03 -7.58
CA PHE A 940 32.91 14.41 -6.36
C PHE A 940 34.05 13.81 -5.50
N HIS A 941 35.03 13.16 -6.13
CA HIS A 941 36.22 12.65 -5.43
C HIS A 941 37.02 13.77 -4.79
N GLU A 942 37.29 14.87 -5.52
CA GLU A 942 37.96 16.05 -4.97
C GLU A 942 37.20 16.62 -3.77
N ARG A 943 35.86 16.70 -3.85
CA ARG A 943 35.03 17.25 -2.78
C ARG A 943 35.10 16.41 -1.50
N ILE A 944 35.05 15.08 -1.59
CA ILE A 944 35.31 14.23 -0.41
C ILE A 944 36.75 14.41 0.06
N ALA A 945 37.72 14.41 -0.86
CA ALA A 945 39.14 14.36 -0.52
C ALA A 945 39.61 15.56 0.34
N ARG A 946 39.07 16.75 0.08
CA ARG A 946 39.42 18.04 0.69
C ARG A 946 39.10 18.14 2.20
N PRO A 947 39.81 19.02 2.93
CA PRO A 947 39.54 19.30 4.34
C PRO A 947 38.19 20.01 4.53
N PHE A 948 37.54 19.71 5.65
CA PHE A 948 36.27 20.27 6.08
C PHE A 948 36.43 20.93 7.46
N LEU A 949 35.62 21.95 7.72
CA LEU A 949 35.54 22.66 8.99
C LEU A 949 34.33 22.14 9.78
N THR A 950 34.54 21.59 10.98
CA THR A 950 33.48 21.05 11.86
C THR A 950 33.17 21.96 13.03
N ASP A 951 32.09 21.64 13.75
CA ASP A 951 31.73 22.26 15.03
C ASP A 951 31.64 23.79 14.95
N ILE A 952 31.04 24.28 13.87
CA ILE A 952 31.06 25.71 13.52
C ILE A 952 30.16 26.51 14.46
N ALA A 953 30.73 27.59 15.01
CA ALA A 953 30.02 28.60 15.77
C ALA A 953 30.27 29.99 15.17
N ILE A 954 29.23 30.82 15.13
CA ILE A 954 29.31 32.21 14.67
C ILE A 954 29.14 33.13 15.89
N ASP A 955 30.12 34.00 16.09
CA ASP A 955 30.12 35.06 17.08
C ASP A 955 29.86 36.40 16.36
N TRP A 956 28.72 37.03 16.61
CA TRP A 956 28.27 38.23 15.90
C TRP A 956 28.91 39.53 16.43
N GLY A 957 29.69 39.48 17.50
CA GLY A 957 30.32 40.65 18.11
C GLY A 957 29.29 41.68 18.59
N ASP A 958 29.49 42.94 18.21
CA ASP A 958 28.63 44.06 18.60
C ASP A 958 27.37 44.26 17.71
N LEU A 959 27.12 43.37 16.74
CA LEU A 959 25.93 43.45 15.88
C LEU A 959 24.68 42.91 16.60
N ASP A 960 23.60 43.70 16.67
CA ASP A 960 22.28 43.27 17.17
C ASP A 960 21.58 42.32 16.19
N VAL A 961 22.11 41.10 16.07
CA VAL A 961 21.56 40.01 15.26
C VAL A 961 20.66 39.11 16.11
N ALA A 962 19.49 38.80 15.58
CA ALA A 962 18.52 37.87 16.14
C ALA A 962 18.03 36.90 15.07
N ASP A 963 17.45 35.77 15.51
CA ASP A 963 16.82 34.78 14.63
C ASP A 963 17.72 34.36 13.45
N ALA A 964 18.97 34.00 13.71
CA ALA A 964 19.89 33.50 12.68
C ALA A 964 19.63 32.02 12.35
N TYR A 965 19.58 31.70 11.05
CA TYR A 965 19.30 30.37 10.50
C TYR A 965 20.32 29.99 9.41
N PRO A 966 20.68 28.69 9.27
CA PRO A 966 20.18 27.53 10.03
C PRO A 966 20.65 27.52 11.50
N ARG A 967 19.83 26.99 12.42
CA ARG A 967 20.17 26.95 13.85
C ARG A 967 21.27 25.96 14.20
N ARG A 968 21.34 24.85 13.47
CA ARG A 968 22.49 23.94 13.47
C ARG A 968 23.34 24.33 12.27
N VAL A 969 24.48 24.98 12.49
CA VAL A 969 25.42 25.32 11.43
C VAL A 969 26.03 24.03 10.88
N PRO A 970 25.98 23.76 9.56
CA PRO A 970 26.52 22.52 8.99
C PRO A 970 28.05 22.48 9.02
N ASP A 971 28.62 21.26 8.95
CA ASP A 971 30.04 21.07 8.62
C ASP A 971 30.29 21.67 7.22
N LEU A 972 31.43 22.35 7.02
CA LEU A 972 31.67 23.20 5.85
C LEU A 972 32.83 22.70 4.98
N TYR A 973 32.54 22.55 3.69
CA TYR A 973 33.46 22.00 2.68
C TYR A 973 34.18 23.09 1.90
N ALA A 974 35.40 22.80 1.42
CA ALA A 974 36.36 23.78 0.90
C ALA A 974 35.93 24.57 -0.35
N ASP A 975 34.80 24.22 -0.97
CA ASP A 975 34.24 24.83 -2.18
C ASP A 975 32.85 25.46 -1.98
N ARG A 976 32.26 25.39 -0.77
CA ARG A 976 30.97 26.01 -0.44
C ARG A 976 31.12 27.19 0.53
N PRO A 977 30.32 28.27 0.38
CA PRO A 977 30.15 29.26 1.43
C PRO A 977 29.23 28.76 2.54
N LEU A 978 29.49 29.23 3.76
CA LEU A 978 28.50 29.22 4.83
C LEU A 978 27.48 30.34 4.56
N VAL A 979 26.24 29.96 4.25
CA VAL A 979 25.12 30.90 4.04
C VAL A 979 24.25 30.95 5.28
N VAL A 980 23.96 32.17 5.74
CA VAL A 980 23.19 32.45 6.96
C VAL A 980 22.16 33.54 6.68
N HIS A 981 20.92 33.33 7.11
CA HIS A 981 19.84 34.30 7.01
C HIS A 981 19.42 34.74 8.41
N ALA A 982 19.34 36.05 8.67
CA ALA A 982 19.08 36.56 10.00
C ALA A 982 18.40 37.93 10.01
N ARG A 983 17.95 38.36 11.20
CA ARG A 983 17.29 39.65 11.44
C ARG A 983 18.19 40.55 12.27
N TYR A 984 18.08 41.87 12.10
CA TYR A 984 18.92 42.82 12.83
C TYR A 984 18.18 44.07 13.28
N GLY A 985 18.55 44.60 14.45
CA GLY A 985 17.87 45.77 15.05
C GLY A 985 18.31 47.11 14.47
N HIS A 986 19.61 47.30 14.24
CA HIS A 986 20.17 48.55 13.70
C HIS A 986 21.30 48.26 12.71
N GLY A 987 21.40 49.09 11.67
CA GLY A 987 22.55 49.05 10.75
C GLY A 987 23.87 49.40 11.45
N GLY A 988 24.98 49.07 10.79
CA GLY A 988 26.33 49.28 11.31
C GLY A 988 27.36 48.32 10.74
N GLU A 989 28.63 48.57 11.07
CA GLU A 989 29.73 47.65 10.82
C GLU A 989 30.12 46.90 12.08
N GLY A 990 30.45 45.62 11.95
CA GLY A 990 30.93 44.78 13.05
C GLY A 990 31.85 43.66 12.57
N ASP A 991 32.69 43.17 13.48
CA ASP A 991 33.57 42.03 13.24
C ASP A 991 32.87 40.74 13.67
N VAL A 992 32.49 39.92 12.69
CA VAL A 992 31.88 38.61 12.90
C VAL A 992 32.98 37.55 12.92
N THR A 993 33.02 36.71 13.95
CA THR A 993 34.06 35.70 14.12
C THR A 993 33.50 34.29 14.01
N ILE A 994 34.05 33.52 13.07
CA ILE A 994 33.72 32.12 12.83
C ILE A 994 34.73 31.26 13.59
N ARG A 995 34.24 30.36 14.43
CA ARG A 995 35.06 29.37 15.13
C ARG A 995 34.66 27.97 14.68
N GLY A 996 35.59 27.03 14.71
CA GLY A 996 35.32 25.61 14.42
C GLY A 996 36.58 24.76 14.58
N ARG A 997 36.60 23.58 13.95
CA ARG A 997 37.76 22.68 13.93
C ARG A 997 38.14 22.23 12.53
N ILE A 998 39.43 22.25 12.21
CA ILE A 998 40.01 21.67 10.99
C ILE A 998 40.99 20.59 11.42
N ALA A 999 40.81 19.35 10.94
CA ALA A 999 41.62 18.19 11.34
C ALA A 999 41.78 18.08 12.88
N GLY A 1000 40.70 18.35 13.63
CA GLY A 1000 40.67 18.36 15.09
C GLY A 1000 41.28 19.60 15.79
N ARG A 1001 42.09 20.40 15.07
CA ARG A 1001 42.70 21.64 15.59
C ARG A 1001 41.68 22.80 15.58
N PRO A 1002 41.74 23.75 16.52
CA PRO A 1002 40.87 24.92 16.51
C PRO A 1002 41.16 25.82 15.31
N PHE A 1003 40.10 26.32 14.68
CA PHE A 1003 40.12 27.32 13.62
C PHE A 1003 39.32 28.54 14.04
N GLU A 1004 39.81 29.73 13.70
CA GLU A 1004 39.13 31.01 13.94
C GLU A 1004 39.40 31.95 12.76
N GLN A 1005 38.34 32.52 12.18
CA GLN A 1005 38.40 33.52 11.11
C GLN A 1005 37.43 34.66 11.42
N THR A 1006 37.96 35.87 11.55
CA THR A 1006 37.17 37.10 11.70
C THR A 1006 36.96 37.77 10.35
N VAL A 1007 35.73 38.22 10.10
CA VAL A 1007 35.33 38.92 8.87
C VAL A 1007 34.53 40.18 9.20
N ARG A 1008 34.79 41.28 8.48
CA ARG A 1008 34.06 42.53 8.62
C ARG A 1008 32.74 42.43 7.88
N VAL A 1009 31.62 42.63 8.59
CA VAL A 1009 30.26 42.65 8.04
C VAL A 1009 29.70 44.07 8.18
N SER A 1010 29.01 44.54 7.14
CA SER A 1010 28.35 45.85 7.11
C SER A 1010 26.86 45.64 6.79
N LEU A 1011 25.99 46.12 7.67
CA LEU A 1011 24.53 46.00 7.54
C LEU A 1011 23.91 47.39 7.29
N PRO A 1012 23.05 47.56 6.28
CA PRO A 1012 22.53 48.88 5.91
C PRO A 1012 21.59 49.44 6.98
N SER A 1013 21.75 50.74 7.27
CA SER A 1013 20.83 51.55 8.10
C SER A 1013 19.62 52.06 7.32
N ASP A 1014 19.80 52.25 6.02
CA ASP A 1014 18.90 52.94 5.09
C ASP A 1014 19.19 52.47 3.65
N GLY A 1015 18.25 52.73 2.73
CA GLY A 1015 18.32 52.30 1.33
C GLY A 1015 17.03 51.64 0.85
N ASP A 1016 17.09 51.02 -0.34
CA ASP A 1016 15.96 50.28 -0.91
C ASP A 1016 15.67 49.02 -0.11
N THR A 1017 14.39 48.78 0.19
CA THR A 1017 13.95 47.60 0.94
C THR A 1017 13.80 46.40 0.02
N ARG A 1018 14.17 45.22 0.52
CA ARG A 1018 14.28 43.96 -0.24
C ARG A 1018 13.40 42.89 0.42
N PRO A 1019 12.07 42.87 0.12
CA PRO A 1019 11.15 41.91 0.72
C PRO A 1019 11.55 40.45 0.42
N GLU A 1020 12.32 40.22 -0.64
CA GLU A 1020 12.91 38.92 -0.98
C GLU A 1020 13.73 38.31 0.18
N LEU A 1021 14.43 39.15 0.95
CA LEU A 1021 15.27 38.70 2.07
C LEU A 1021 14.43 38.27 3.28
N GLU A 1022 13.25 38.88 3.47
CA GLU A 1022 12.28 38.44 4.49
C GLU A 1022 11.69 37.08 4.12
N SER A 1023 11.23 36.91 2.87
CA SER A 1023 10.71 35.62 2.36
C SER A 1023 11.73 34.50 2.51
N VAL A 1024 13.01 34.74 2.18
CA VAL A 1024 14.08 33.73 2.33
C VAL A 1024 14.33 33.42 3.82
N TRP A 1025 14.49 34.43 4.68
CA TRP A 1025 14.68 34.20 6.12
C TRP A 1025 13.53 33.39 6.72
N ALA A 1026 12.27 33.75 6.43
CA ALA A 1026 11.10 33.05 6.94
C ALA A 1026 11.00 31.63 6.39
N ARG A 1027 11.35 31.38 5.11
CA ARG A 1027 11.39 30.03 4.53
C ARG A 1027 12.50 29.16 5.15
N THR A 1028 13.68 29.71 5.43
CA THR A 1028 14.74 28.97 6.13
C THR A 1028 14.34 28.64 7.57
N ARG A 1029 13.68 29.56 8.29
CA ARG A 1029 13.09 29.27 9.61
C ARG A 1029 12.03 28.17 9.54
N ILE A 1030 11.13 28.20 8.55
CA ILE A 1030 10.13 27.15 8.32
C ILE A 1030 10.81 25.81 8.04
N ARG A 1031 11.90 25.77 7.25
CA ARG A 1031 12.69 24.55 7.01
C ARG A 1031 13.26 23.97 8.29
N ASP A 1032 13.85 24.78 9.17
CA ASP A 1032 14.36 24.33 10.47
C ASP A 1032 13.24 23.78 11.38
N LEU A 1033 12.06 24.40 11.40
CA LEU A 1033 10.91 23.91 12.16
C LEU A 1033 10.36 22.60 11.58
N MET A 1034 10.24 22.48 10.26
CA MET A 1034 9.87 21.24 9.57
C MET A 1034 10.90 20.13 9.79
N THR A 1035 12.20 20.47 9.91
CA THR A 1035 13.26 19.53 10.31
C THR A 1035 12.96 18.93 11.68
N ALA A 1036 12.76 19.79 12.68
CA ALA A 1036 12.50 19.36 14.05
C ALA A 1036 11.22 18.53 14.14
N MET A 1037 10.18 18.92 13.39
CA MET A 1037 8.89 18.23 13.37
C MET A 1037 8.95 16.85 12.67
N ALA A 1038 9.77 16.67 11.64
CA ALA A 1038 9.97 15.36 10.99
C ALA A 1038 10.66 14.36 11.94
N LEU A 1039 11.59 14.85 12.78
CA LEU A 1039 12.24 14.04 13.82
C LEU A 1039 11.29 13.77 14.99
N GLN A 1040 10.51 14.76 15.42
CA GLN A 1040 9.56 14.68 16.53
C GLN A 1040 8.28 15.47 16.21
N PRO A 1041 7.17 14.80 15.82
CA PRO A 1041 5.90 15.45 15.52
C PRO A 1041 5.39 16.31 16.68
N SER A 1042 4.89 17.52 16.38
CA SER A 1042 4.43 18.46 17.40
C SER A 1042 3.43 19.48 16.84
N ASP A 1043 2.22 19.49 17.41
CA ASP A 1043 1.17 20.47 17.09
C ASP A 1043 1.63 21.92 17.30
N ALA A 1044 2.54 22.15 18.25
CA ALA A 1044 3.10 23.47 18.53
C ALA A 1044 4.04 23.94 17.41
N LEU A 1045 4.86 23.04 16.86
CA LEU A 1045 5.71 23.35 15.69
C LEU A 1045 4.86 23.55 14.44
N GLN A 1046 3.82 22.73 14.24
CA GLN A 1046 2.84 22.89 13.15
C GLN A 1046 2.15 24.26 13.21
N GLU A 1047 1.66 24.69 14.38
CA GLU A 1047 1.01 25.99 14.52
C GLU A 1047 2.03 27.13 14.36
N GLU A 1048 3.28 27.01 14.83
CA GLU A 1048 4.32 28.01 14.57
C GLU A 1048 4.61 28.17 13.06
N VAL A 1049 4.76 27.06 12.32
CA VAL A 1049 4.93 27.10 10.86
C VAL A 1049 3.68 27.68 10.17
N THR A 1050 2.49 27.36 10.66
CA THR A 1050 1.23 27.91 10.14
C THR A 1050 1.16 29.43 10.35
N GLN A 1051 1.55 29.93 11.53
CA GLN A 1051 1.60 31.37 11.82
C GLN A 1051 2.67 32.09 11.00
N LEU A 1052 3.86 31.51 10.82
CA LEU A 1052 4.91 32.08 9.95
C LEU A 1052 4.45 32.15 8.49
N GLY A 1053 3.79 31.10 7.99
CA GLY A 1053 3.19 31.10 6.66
C GLY A 1053 2.15 32.19 6.48
N LEU A 1054 1.23 32.36 7.44
CA LEU A 1054 0.22 33.42 7.39
C LEU A 1054 0.82 34.82 7.54
N ALA A 1055 1.84 35.01 8.38
CA ALA A 1055 2.44 36.32 8.66
C ALA A 1055 3.33 36.83 7.51
N HIS A 1056 4.13 35.96 6.91
CA HIS A 1056 5.05 36.29 5.81
C HIS A 1056 4.49 35.91 4.42
N HIS A 1057 3.19 35.62 4.34
CA HIS A 1057 2.51 35.18 3.12
C HIS A 1057 3.11 33.92 2.46
N LEU A 1058 3.82 33.05 3.20
CA LEU A 1058 4.50 31.88 2.63
C LEU A 1058 3.62 30.63 2.59
N LEU A 1059 3.61 29.97 1.42
CA LEU A 1059 3.00 28.65 1.24
C LEU A 1059 3.76 27.56 2.05
N THR A 1060 2.99 26.69 2.71
CA THR A 1060 3.48 25.59 3.57
C THR A 1060 2.53 24.38 3.47
N GLN A 1061 2.83 23.27 4.17
CA GLN A 1061 1.90 22.12 4.24
C GLN A 1061 0.54 22.45 4.90
N TRP A 1062 0.42 23.56 5.64
CA TRP A 1062 -0.78 23.97 6.39
C TRP A 1062 -1.36 25.33 5.98
N THR A 1063 -0.74 25.99 5.00
CA THR A 1063 -1.28 27.20 4.36
C THR A 1063 -1.53 26.95 2.89
N ALA A 1064 -2.40 27.75 2.28
CA ALA A 1064 -2.71 27.66 0.86
C ALA A 1064 -3.10 29.03 0.31
N PHE A 1065 -2.79 29.27 -0.97
CA PHE A 1065 -3.23 30.46 -1.67
C PHE A 1065 -4.58 30.22 -2.35
N LEU A 1066 -5.54 31.12 -2.08
CA LEU A 1066 -6.88 31.06 -2.65
C LEU A 1066 -7.23 32.37 -3.38
N ALA A 1067 -7.60 32.27 -4.64
CA ALA A 1067 -8.19 33.35 -5.42
C ALA A 1067 -9.59 32.95 -5.90
N ILE A 1068 -10.60 33.80 -5.70
CA ILE A 1068 -11.98 33.58 -6.14
C ILE A 1068 -12.45 34.81 -6.92
N ASP A 1069 -12.94 34.64 -8.15
CA ASP A 1069 -13.53 35.71 -8.95
C ASP A 1069 -15.06 35.60 -9.00
N GLU A 1070 -15.74 36.16 -8.00
CA GLU A 1070 -17.23 36.23 -7.93
C GLU A 1070 -17.90 36.88 -9.16
N GLY A 1071 -17.15 37.65 -9.97
CA GLY A 1071 -17.62 38.25 -11.22
C GLY A 1071 -17.52 37.34 -12.44
N TYR A 1072 -16.87 36.19 -12.32
CA TYR A 1072 -16.73 35.18 -13.37
C TYR A 1072 -17.48 33.91 -12.95
N ARG A 1073 -18.53 33.58 -13.69
CA ARG A 1073 -19.41 32.42 -13.44
C ARG A 1073 -19.57 31.56 -14.68
N ALA A 1074 -19.37 30.27 -14.55
CA ALA A 1074 -19.65 29.27 -15.58
C ALA A 1074 -21.05 28.66 -15.38
N GLU A 1075 -21.66 28.17 -16.46
CA GLU A 1075 -22.95 27.47 -16.43
C GLU A 1075 -22.74 25.97 -16.68
N GLY A 1076 -23.41 25.13 -15.89
CA GLY A 1076 -23.24 23.67 -15.90
C GLY A 1076 -22.21 23.16 -14.89
N GLU A 1077 -22.20 21.85 -14.68
CA GLU A 1077 -21.22 21.18 -13.81
C GLU A 1077 -19.85 21.12 -14.51
N ALA A 1078 -18.79 21.47 -13.77
CA ALA A 1078 -17.43 21.42 -14.29
C ALA A 1078 -16.90 19.98 -14.32
N GLN A 1079 -16.26 19.60 -15.43
CA GLN A 1079 -15.47 18.38 -15.50
C GLN A 1079 -14.09 18.61 -14.90
N THR A 1080 -13.69 17.84 -13.88
CA THR A 1080 -12.30 17.80 -13.43
C THR A 1080 -11.41 17.11 -14.48
N VAL A 1081 -10.31 17.74 -14.85
CA VAL A 1081 -9.30 17.25 -15.79
C VAL A 1081 -7.92 17.34 -15.13
N GLN A 1082 -7.28 16.19 -14.92
CA GLN A 1082 -5.90 16.11 -14.46
C GLN A 1082 -4.96 16.45 -15.64
N GLN A 1083 -4.04 17.39 -15.42
CA GLN A 1083 -2.96 17.71 -16.35
C GLN A 1083 -1.81 16.70 -16.16
N PRO A 1084 -1.51 15.85 -17.14
CA PRO A 1084 -0.44 14.86 -17.00
C PRO A 1084 0.96 15.47 -17.10
N SER A 1085 1.91 14.79 -16.47
CA SER A 1085 3.34 15.09 -16.49
C SER A 1085 4.08 14.30 -17.57
N GLU A 1086 5.24 14.80 -17.98
CA GLU A 1086 6.22 14.03 -18.77
C GLU A 1086 6.87 12.93 -17.90
N MET A 1087 7.40 11.89 -18.55
CA MET A 1087 8.34 10.96 -17.91
C MET A 1087 9.73 11.62 -17.88
N PRO A 1088 10.51 11.51 -16.79
CA PRO A 1088 11.87 12.02 -16.80
C PRO A 1088 12.76 11.32 -17.83
N ALA A 1089 13.64 12.08 -18.46
CA ALA A 1089 14.53 11.62 -19.51
C ALA A 1089 15.43 10.47 -19.05
N GLY A 1090 15.67 9.50 -19.93
CA GLY A 1090 16.54 8.35 -19.67
C GLY A 1090 16.00 7.32 -18.66
N ILE A 1091 14.86 7.59 -18.01
CA ILE A 1091 14.14 6.58 -17.23
C ILE A 1091 13.25 5.78 -18.17
N THR A 1092 13.55 4.49 -18.33
CA THR A 1092 12.53 3.55 -18.78
C THR A 1092 11.48 3.41 -17.70
N ALA A 1093 10.21 3.73 -18.02
CA ALA A 1093 9.10 3.31 -17.18
C ALA A 1093 9.22 1.79 -16.93
N PRO A 1094 8.80 1.28 -15.75
CA PRO A 1094 8.65 -0.16 -15.55
C PRO A 1094 7.83 -0.72 -16.72
N PRO A 1095 8.19 -1.90 -17.26
CA PRO A 1095 7.54 -2.41 -18.46
C PRO A 1095 6.02 -2.45 -18.23
N PRO A 1096 5.20 -1.96 -19.17
CA PRO A 1096 3.76 -2.16 -19.06
C PRO A 1096 3.53 -3.68 -18.99
N GLU A 1097 2.61 -4.10 -18.12
CA GLU A 1097 2.28 -5.52 -18.00
C GLU A 1097 2.02 -6.12 -19.39
N PRO A 1098 2.49 -7.36 -19.65
CA PRO A 1098 2.59 -7.90 -20.99
C PRO A 1098 1.22 -8.04 -21.66
N ARG A 1099 0.86 -7.02 -22.46
CA ARG A 1099 -0.38 -6.97 -23.23
C ARG A 1099 -0.49 -8.21 -24.13
N PRO A 1100 -1.58 -9.01 -24.04
CA PRO A 1100 -1.80 -10.09 -24.98
C PRO A 1100 -1.94 -9.52 -26.40
N SER A 1101 -1.13 -10.04 -27.33
CA SER A 1101 -1.03 -9.50 -28.69
C SER A 1101 -2.36 -9.59 -29.45
N PRO A 1102 -2.81 -8.51 -30.12
CA PRO A 1102 -4.09 -8.52 -30.83
C PRO A 1102 -4.01 -9.40 -32.08
N VAL A 1103 -4.76 -10.50 -32.09
CA VAL A 1103 -4.93 -11.34 -33.28
C VAL A 1103 -5.58 -10.51 -34.38
N ARG A 1104 -4.83 -10.25 -35.46
CA ARG A 1104 -5.31 -9.61 -36.70
C ARG A 1104 -6.53 -10.35 -37.26
N ARG A 1105 -7.74 -9.88 -36.94
CA ARG A 1105 -8.94 -10.26 -37.71
C ARG A 1105 -8.94 -9.51 -39.05
N ALA A 1106 -8.71 -10.24 -40.13
CA ALA A 1106 -9.01 -9.75 -41.46
C ALA A 1106 -10.49 -9.36 -41.56
N ARG A 1107 -10.79 -8.19 -42.15
CA ARG A 1107 -12.17 -7.79 -42.46
C ARG A 1107 -12.76 -8.77 -43.48
N ALA A 1108 -13.87 -9.40 -43.13
CA ALA A 1108 -14.76 -10.06 -44.08
C ALA A 1108 -16.20 -9.56 -43.86
N SER A 1109 -16.89 -9.32 -44.97
CA SER A 1109 -18.17 -8.63 -45.05
C SER A 1109 -19.39 -9.51 -44.70
N SER A 1110 -20.52 -8.84 -44.46
CA SER A 1110 -21.85 -9.45 -44.38
C SER A 1110 -22.27 -10.23 -45.65
N ALA A 1111 -22.57 -11.52 -45.51
CA ALA A 1111 -23.54 -12.30 -46.30
C ALA A 1111 -23.82 -13.62 -45.54
N THR A 1112 -25.05 -13.95 -45.14
CA THR A 1112 -26.16 -14.57 -45.91
C THR A 1112 -25.97 -16.07 -46.20
N ARG A 1113 -27.08 -16.82 -46.12
CA ARG A 1113 -27.13 -18.30 -46.11
C ARG A 1113 -26.73 -18.99 -47.43
N SER A 1114 -26.23 -20.22 -47.27
CA SER A 1114 -26.66 -21.47 -47.97
C SER A 1114 -25.74 -22.17 -48.99
N THR A 1115 -25.93 -23.50 -49.02
CA THR A 1115 -25.66 -24.52 -50.07
C THR A 1115 -24.23 -25.00 -50.39
N PHE A 1116 -24.05 -26.32 -50.16
CA PHE A 1116 -23.42 -27.38 -51.00
C PHE A 1116 -22.05 -27.21 -51.69
N GLY A 1117 -21.24 -28.30 -51.66
CA GLY A 1117 -20.64 -28.85 -52.90
C GLY A 1117 -19.12 -29.12 -52.94
N SER A 1118 -18.71 -30.35 -52.59
CA SER A 1118 -17.72 -31.23 -53.27
C SER A 1118 -16.51 -30.68 -54.08
N ASP A 1119 -15.33 -31.19 -53.68
CA ASP A 1119 -14.25 -31.82 -54.49
C ASP A 1119 -13.21 -31.01 -55.31
N LEU A 1120 -12.07 -31.71 -55.53
CA LEU A 1120 -10.84 -31.40 -56.30
C LEU A 1120 -9.82 -30.50 -55.55
N VAL A 1121 -8.59 -30.91 -55.18
CA VAL A 1121 -7.52 -31.70 -55.84
C VAL A 1121 -6.93 -30.98 -57.06
N ASP A 1122 -5.74 -30.35 -56.94
CA ASP A 1122 -4.48 -31.01 -57.31
C ASP A 1122 -3.19 -30.23 -56.92
N SER A 1123 -2.09 -30.96 -57.06
CA SER A 1123 -0.68 -30.89 -56.66
C SER A 1123 0.25 -29.82 -57.27
N PHE A 1124 1.54 -29.91 -56.87
CA PHE A 1124 2.76 -29.24 -57.37
C PHE A 1124 2.96 -27.77 -56.94
N GLY A 1125 4.16 -27.29 -56.55
CA GLY A 1125 5.52 -27.84 -56.45
C GLY A 1125 6.52 -26.65 -56.52
N GLY A 1126 7.78 -26.67 -56.08
CA GLY A 1126 8.61 -27.66 -55.40
C GLY A 1126 10.09 -27.18 -55.39
N GLY A 1127 10.95 -27.78 -54.54
CA GLY A 1127 12.42 -27.63 -54.57
C GLY A 1127 13.00 -26.36 -53.89
N GLY A 1128 14.18 -26.42 -53.26
CA GLY A 1128 15.02 -27.59 -52.96
C GLY A 1128 16.50 -27.24 -52.70
N GLY A 1129 17.15 -28.00 -51.80
CA GLY A 1129 18.61 -27.95 -51.51
C GLY A 1129 19.01 -26.97 -50.38
N GLY A 1130 19.71 -27.35 -49.31
CA GLY A 1130 20.16 -28.68 -48.86
C GLY A 1130 21.69 -28.78 -48.70
N TYR A 1131 22.17 -29.26 -47.55
CA TYR A 1131 23.39 -30.07 -47.34
C TYR A 1131 23.46 -30.45 -45.84
N GLY A 1132 23.96 -31.63 -45.51
CA GLY A 1132 24.10 -32.09 -44.12
C GLY A 1132 25.06 -33.28 -43.96
N ARG A 1133 25.28 -33.69 -42.71
CA ARG A 1133 25.89 -34.93 -42.16
C ARG A 1133 25.57 -34.88 -40.65
N GLY A 1134 25.12 -35.93 -39.94
CA GLY A 1134 25.47 -37.36 -39.95
C GLY A 1134 26.39 -37.61 -38.74
N SER A 1135 26.19 -38.53 -37.79
CA SER A 1135 25.52 -39.86 -37.72
C SER A 1135 25.24 -40.24 -36.23
N GLY A 1136 24.47 -41.27 -35.82
CA GLY A 1136 23.65 -42.26 -36.52
C GLY A 1136 23.35 -43.51 -35.64
N GLY A 1137 22.46 -44.41 -36.10
CA GLY A 1137 22.19 -45.76 -35.54
C GLY A 1137 21.18 -45.86 -34.38
N SER A 1138 20.39 -46.92 -34.21
CA SER A 1138 20.13 -48.11 -35.07
C SER A 1138 18.92 -48.92 -34.56
N SER A 1139 18.27 -49.72 -35.43
CA SER A 1139 17.33 -50.84 -35.13
C SER A 1139 16.05 -50.52 -34.32
N GLY A 1140 14.93 -51.22 -34.49
CA GLY A 1140 14.62 -52.34 -35.39
C GLY A 1140 13.27 -52.95 -35.01
N ALA A 1141 12.50 -53.34 -36.04
CA ALA A 1141 11.18 -53.98 -36.00
C ALA A 1141 11.10 -55.25 -35.08
N VAL A 1142 9.96 -55.88 -34.80
CA VAL A 1142 8.91 -56.30 -35.75
C VAL A 1142 7.72 -57.02 -35.05
N PHE A 1143 6.55 -57.06 -35.71
CA PHE A 1143 5.38 -57.95 -35.54
C PHE A 1143 4.70 -58.15 -34.15
N GLY A 1144 3.38 -58.35 -34.05
CA GLY A 1144 2.40 -58.46 -35.13
C GLY A 1144 0.92 -58.51 -34.67
N ALA A 1145 0.06 -58.22 -35.65
CA ALA A 1145 -1.41 -58.20 -35.66
C ALA A 1145 -2.04 -59.62 -35.45
N PRO A 1146 -3.37 -59.89 -35.64
CA PRO A 1146 -4.46 -59.06 -36.20
C PRO A 1146 -5.81 -59.20 -35.42
N ARG A 1147 -7.05 -58.99 -35.90
CA ARG A 1147 -7.69 -58.87 -37.24
C ARG A 1147 -9.14 -58.31 -37.11
N GLN A 1148 -9.64 -57.65 -38.17
CA GLN A 1148 -10.99 -57.70 -38.81
C GLN A 1148 -12.27 -58.10 -38.00
N ALA A 1149 -13.49 -57.65 -38.33
CA ALA A 1149 -14.02 -56.64 -39.26
C ALA A 1149 -15.57 -56.52 -39.12
N GLU A 1150 -16.14 -55.47 -39.74
CA GLU A 1150 -17.46 -55.42 -40.42
C GLU A 1150 -18.82 -55.59 -39.68
N ARG A 1151 -19.72 -54.64 -40.02
CA ARG A 1151 -21.20 -54.73 -40.24
C ARG A 1151 -22.21 -54.64 -39.08
N LEU A 1152 -23.10 -53.64 -39.26
CA LEU A 1152 -24.57 -53.52 -39.05
C LEU A 1152 -25.36 -54.82 -38.72
N PRO A 1153 -26.57 -54.77 -38.08
CA PRO A 1153 -27.56 -53.68 -38.15
C PRO A 1153 -28.32 -53.39 -36.81
N ALA A 1154 -29.62 -53.05 -36.89
CA ALA A 1154 -30.44 -52.38 -35.87
C ALA A 1154 -31.58 -53.25 -35.25
N ALA A 1155 -32.38 -52.60 -34.39
CA ALA A 1155 -33.81 -52.83 -34.07
C ALA A 1155 -34.20 -53.63 -32.80
N GLU A 1156 -34.88 -52.90 -31.90
CA GLU A 1156 -36.15 -53.17 -31.19
C GLU A 1156 -36.41 -54.39 -30.27
N ALA A 1157 -37.34 -54.10 -29.33
CA ALA A 1157 -38.30 -54.96 -28.63
C ALA A 1157 -37.93 -55.54 -27.23
N SER A 1158 -38.79 -55.20 -26.25
CA SER A 1158 -38.90 -55.83 -24.93
C SER A 1158 -39.62 -57.19 -25.02
N PRO A 1159 -39.62 -57.98 -23.92
CA PRO A 1159 -40.89 -58.10 -23.19
C PRO A 1159 -40.79 -58.17 -21.65
N ALA A 1160 -41.93 -57.94 -20.99
CA ALA A 1160 -42.24 -58.24 -19.59
C ALA A 1160 -42.84 -59.68 -19.48
N PRO A 1161 -43.49 -60.16 -18.38
CA PRO A 1161 -43.71 -59.59 -17.03
C PRO A 1161 -43.46 -60.58 -15.86
N ASP A 1162 -43.67 -60.17 -14.59
CA ASP A 1162 -44.72 -60.78 -13.74
C ASP A 1162 -45.03 -59.99 -12.44
N THR A 1163 -46.02 -60.46 -11.65
CA THR A 1163 -46.94 -59.59 -10.88
C THR A 1163 -47.06 -59.81 -9.36
N ALA A 1164 -47.81 -58.89 -8.70
CA ALA A 1164 -48.39 -58.91 -7.34
C ALA A 1164 -47.55 -58.36 -6.16
N SER A 1165 -48.09 -57.64 -5.15
CA SER A 1165 -49.47 -57.13 -4.95
C SER A 1165 -49.46 -55.78 -4.19
N THR A 1166 -50.54 -54.99 -4.30
CA THR A 1166 -50.72 -53.73 -3.55
C THR A 1166 -51.99 -53.74 -2.71
N ARG A 1167 -51.89 -53.33 -1.43
CA ARG A 1167 -53.01 -52.84 -0.62
C ARG A 1167 -52.65 -51.45 -0.09
N GLY A 1168 -53.42 -50.44 -0.48
CA GLY A 1168 -53.01 -49.05 -0.33
C GLY A 1168 -53.41 -48.39 1.00
N LEU A 1169 -52.47 -47.64 1.57
CA LEU A 1169 -52.80 -46.40 2.30
C LEU A 1169 -52.54 -45.20 1.36
N ARG A 1170 -53.53 -44.31 1.23
CA ARG A 1170 -53.36 -43.05 0.49
C ARG A 1170 -52.44 -42.10 1.27
N ARG A 1171 -51.14 -42.10 0.97
CA ARG A 1171 -50.28 -40.92 1.17
C ARG A 1171 -50.20 -40.16 -0.16
N ARG A 1172 -50.52 -38.87 -0.13
CA ARG A 1172 -50.24 -37.96 -1.27
C ARG A 1172 -48.72 -37.88 -1.44
N ARG A 1173 -48.18 -38.37 -2.56
CA ARG A 1173 -46.84 -37.94 -3.00
C ARG A 1173 -46.96 -36.49 -3.46
N SER A 1174 -46.13 -35.60 -2.91
CA SER A 1174 -45.78 -34.36 -3.60
C SER A 1174 -45.00 -34.77 -4.86
N THR A 1175 -45.45 -34.34 -6.02
CA THR A 1175 -44.70 -34.57 -7.26
C THR A 1175 -43.45 -33.69 -7.20
N ASN A 1176 -42.25 -34.27 -7.31
CA ASN A 1176 -41.04 -33.47 -7.36
C ASN A 1176 -40.95 -32.78 -8.73
N CYS A 1177 -41.21 -31.47 -8.76
CA CYS A 1177 -41.19 -30.70 -10.01
C CYS A 1177 -39.80 -30.65 -10.66
N TYR A 1178 -38.72 -30.88 -9.90
CA TYR A 1178 -37.36 -30.95 -10.45
C TYR A 1178 -37.09 -32.25 -11.20
N GLU A 1179 -37.59 -33.40 -10.73
CA GLU A 1179 -37.48 -34.66 -11.49
C GLU A 1179 -38.25 -34.60 -12.80
N LEU A 1180 -39.42 -33.93 -12.81
CA LEU A 1180 -40.17 -33.70 -14.04
C LEU A 1180 -39.41 -32.78 -15.00
N ALA A 1181 -38.90 -31.64 -14.51
CA ALA A 1181 -38.21 -30.65 -15.32
C ALA A 1181 -36.79 -31.05 -15.76
N ARG A 1182 -36.26 -32.18 -15.28
CA ARG A 1182 -34.89 -32.62 -15.57
C ARG A 1182 -34.74 -33.13 -17.00
N ARG A 1183 -33.81 -32.54 -17.76
CA ARG A 1183 -33.40 -33.02 -19.08
C ARG A 1183 -32.34 -34.13 -18.96
N PRO A 1184 -32.19 -35.01 -19.97
CA PRO A 1184 -31.22 -36.12 -19.93
C PRO A 1184 -29.75 -35.69 -19.78
N ASP A 1185 -29.40 -34.45 -20.14
CA ASP A 1185 -28.07 -33.86 -19.98
C ASP A 1185 -27.77 -33.32 -18.56
N GLY A 1186 -28.76 -33.40 -17.65
CA GLY A 1186 -28.68 -32.90 -16.28
C GLY A 1186 -29.05 -31.42 -16.12
N THR A 1187 -29.40 -30.71 -17.21
CA THR A 1187 -29.95 -29.36 -17.14
C THR A 1187 -31.43 -29.39 -16.72
N ILE A 1188 -31.93 -28.29 -16.15
CA ILE A 1188 -33.32 -28.15 -15.73
C ILE A 1188 -34.08 -27.30 -16.75
N ASP A 1189 -35.19 -27.82 -17.28
CA ASP A 1189 -36.10 -27.07 -18.13
C ASP A 1189 -36.89 -26.06 -17.29
N GLN A 1190 -36.43 -24.82 -17.28
CA GLN A 1190 -36.96 -23.77 -16.43
C GLN A 1190 -38.44 -23.47 -16.72
N ALA A 1191 -38.88 -23.56 -17.97
CA ALA A 1191 -40.29 -23.37 -18.34
C ALA A 1191 -41.19 -24.50 -17.79
N MET A 1192 -40.72 -25.75 -17.86
CA MET A 1192 -41.48 -26.89 -17.34
C MET A 1192 -41.44 -26.98 -15.80
N LEU A 1193 -40.34 -26.55 -15.18
CA LEU A 1193 -40.23 -26.37 -13.73
C LEU A 1193 -41.22 -25.30 -13.24
N GLU A 1194 -41.22 -24.12 -13.86
CA GLU A 1194 -42.13 -23.03 -13.53
C GLU A 1194 -43.58 -23.43 -13.71
N ASP A 1195 -43.94 -24.11 -14.80
CA ASP A 1195 -45.31 -24.59 -15.03
C ASP A 1195 -45.72 -25.63 -13.97
N CYS A 1196 -44.84 -26.57 -13.60
CA CYS A 1196 -45.11 -27.52 -12.52
C CYS A 1196 -45.30 -26.84 -11.16
N LEU A 1197 -44.43 -25.89 -10.79
CA LEU A 1197 -44.54 -25.12 -9.55
C LEU A 1197 -45.77 -24.20 -9.55
N ARG A 1198 -46.12 -23.61 -10.70
CA ARG A 1198 -47.32 -22.78 -10.91
C ARG A 1198 -48.59 -23.62 -10.75
N ARG A 1199 -48.62 -24.85 -11.27
CA ARG A 1199 -49.70 -25.83 -11.07
C ARG A 1199 -49.80 -26.29 -9.61
N GLN A 1200 -48.68 -26.50 -8.90
CA GLN A 1200 -48.70 -26.80 -7.46
C GLN A 1200 -49.25 -25.64 -6.63
N ARG A 1201 -48.84 -24.40 -6.94
CA ARG A 1201 -49.36 -23.18 -6.28
C ARG A 1201 -50.85 -22.98 -6.57
N ALA A 1202 -51.30 -23.20 -7.81
CA ALA A 1202 -52.72 -23.13 -8.19
C ALA A 1202 -53.58 -24.22 -7.51
N GLY A 1203 -53.04 -25.44 -7.37
CA GLY A 1203 -53.72 -26.56 -6.70
C GLY A 1203 -53.94 -26.38 -5.18
N GLY A 1204 -53.38 -25.33 -4.58
CA GLY A 1204 -53.63 -24.96 -3.18
C GLY A 1204 -54.86 -24.10 -2.93
N ALA A 1205 -55.48 -23.53 -3.97
CA ALA A 1205 -56.48 -22.46 -3.84
C ALA A 1205 -57.96 -22.92 -3.76
N GLU A 1206 -58.26 -24.22 -3.89
CA GLU A 1206 -59.61 -24.75 -3.65
C GLU A 1206 -59.70 -25.50 -2.32
N LYS A 1207 -60.05 -24.78 -1.23
CA LYS A 1207 -60.93 -25.26 -0.13
C LYS A 1207 -61.10 -24.26 1.02
N THR A 1208 -62.06 -23.34 0.87
CA THR A 1208 -62.82 -22.78 2.01
C THR A 1208 -64.28 -22.61 1.62
N GLY A 1209 -65.18 -23.41 2.20
CA GLY A 1209 -66.64 -23.28 2.01
C GLY A 1209 -67.46 -24.49 2.50
N GLY A 1210 -68.40 -24.26 3.44
CA GLY A 1210 -69.47 -25.20 3.83
C GLY A 1210 -69.05 -26.36 4.77
N ALA A 1211 -69.03 -26.21 6.10
CA ALA A 1211 -70.16 -26.12 7.05
C ALA A 1211 -70.93 -27.44 7.30
N TRP A 1212 -70.92 -27.93 8.55
CA TRP A 1212 -71.99 -28.75 9.14
C TRP A 1212 -72.12 -28.52 10.65
N ARG A 1213 -73.33 -28.74 11.20
CA ARG A 1213 -73.78 -28.30 12.53
C ARG A 1213 -73.63 -29.39 13.61
N GLY A 1214 -73.48 -28.98 14.87
CA GLY A 1214 -73.66 -29.84 16.04
C GLY A 1214 -73.50 -29.08 17.36
N ALA A 1215 -74.59 -28.83 18.09
CA ALA A 1215 -74.63 -28.16 19.39
C ALA A 1215 -75.32 -29.10 20.43
N PRO A 1216 -75.60 -28.72 21.70
CA PRO A 1216 -75.14 -27.57 22.51
C PRO A 1216 -74.71 -27.94 23.97
N LYS A 1217 -74.21 -26.97 24.76
CA LYS A 1217 -74.68 -26.72 26.16
C LYS A 1217 -74.10 -25.45 26.83
N ARG A 1218 -75.02 -24.50 27.13
CA ARG A 1218 -75.16 -23.55 28.28
C ARG A 1218 -73.92 -22.92 28.97
N GLY A 1219 -73.96 -21.58 29.17
CA GLY A 1219 -73.25 -20.93 30.30
C GLY A 1219 -73.00 -19.40 30.32
N VAL A 1220 -74.06 -18.57 30.27
CA VAL A 1220 -74.33 -17.24 30.96
C VAL A 1220 -73.15 -16.26 31.34
N PRO A 1221 -73.34 -14.90 31.28
CA PRO A 1221 -72.26 -13.93 31.02
C PRO A 1221 -71.82 -13.02 32.21
N GLY A 1222 -70.82 -12.15 31.98
CA GLY A 1222 -70.33 -11.11 32.91
C GLY A 1222 -69.86 -9.82 32.23
N GLU A 1223 -70.50 -8.71 32.60
CA GLU A 1223 -70.55 -7.35 32.01
C GLU A 1223 -69.40 -6.38 32.42
N ARG A 1224 -69.31 -5.20 31.77
CA ARG A 1224 -68.64 -3.89 32.14
C ARG A 1224 -67.25 -3.60 31.53
N ARG A 1225 -67.06 -2.51 30.75
CA ARG A 1225 -66.94 -1.04 31.10
C ARG A 1225 -65.65 -0.74 31.89
N LEU A 1226 -64.83 0.30 31.64
CA LEU A 1226 -64.90 1.52 30.79
C LEU A 1226 -63.47 2.05 30.51
N VAL A 1227 -63.31 2.83 29.43
CA VAL A 1227 -62.42 4.02 29.20
C VAL A 1227 -61.12 4.18 30.02
N GLY A 1228 -59.99 4.47 29.35
CA GLY A 1228 -58.86 5.13 30.02
C GLY A 1228 -57.48 5.16 29.33
N ASP A 1229 -57.37 5.81 28.17
CA ASP A 1229 -56.27 6.73 27.82
C ASP A 1229 -54.80 6.45 28.31
N ARG A 1230 -53.88 6.07 27.40
CA ARG A 1230 -52.72 6.93 26.99
C ARG A 1230 -51.69 6.25 26.06
N ARG A 1231 -51.37 7.01 24.99
CA ARG A 1231 -50.07 7.12 24.28
C ARG A 1231 -49.24 5.85 24.01
N TRP A 1232 -49.50 5.31 22.82
CA TRP A 1232 -48.53 4.92 21.79
C TRP A 1232 -47.04 4.92 22.13
N ARG A 1233 -46.43 3.76 21.89
CA ARG A 1233 -45.00 3.49 21.74
C ARG A 1233 -44.83 2.61 20.48
N ILE A 1234 -43.67 2.75 19.83
CA ILE A 1234 -43.21 2.00 18.64
C ILE A 1234 -43.89 2.45 17.33
#